data_AF-A0A3D9DPX9-F1
#
_entry.id   AF-A0A3D9DPX9-F1
#
_cell.length_a   1.000
_cell.length_b   1.000
_cell.length_c   1.000
_cell.angle_alpha   90.00
_cell.angle_beta   90.00
_cell.angle_gamma   90.00
#
_symmetry.space_group_name_H-M   'P 1'
#
loop_
_entity.id
_entity.type
_entity.pdbx_description
1 polymer ?
#
loop_
_entity_poly.entity_id
_entity_poly.type
_entity_poly.pdbx_seq_one_letter_code
_entity_poly.pdbx_strand_id
1 'polypeptide(L)'
;MQKKITFFWVFFLCFTVHVVAQTYPGGVSPSNMTVWLRAETGWTPSSWTNQAPATPTGSNAFTSIGLYAPSGSQPILNPLLANFNFNPAVQLTNNGYQLDGNGLTSFYSSATSNTAQITYFGVSDVAGFDLISNIYSNITAAPCGNNRCNSGFRYNNVQFGNSSVSANYPTTQINNIGAGQRINDTNRSSFINGLKTNTTGSASLLNSGTYSFAVGTWGNGAYFVNGKSIPEIIWYKTALSDSDLNKVNSYLALKYGVTLGTSATAAQNYTASDGTVFWNTTTATTAYRYNIFGLGRDDNSAGIHQRISHSVNNSGTTTTAGQYLTVSTNNNFTSQNTSVNHPDISNDLQFIMYADNGGDYTDYSTPFSSPSITGIGKRNSRIWQAQDTKGFGVLHYQFNNIPGGHSNYYIAKSDDPSFTSNVTVTPITVTGGTAEIQMDLNNQGTNNGVTYFTLVVTDMPPCSDIDSDGDGIADSCDLDDDNDGILDVNECPPSADLITNGTFINSSAWYANNWVVGSSYTYAYITSDGNTPNTNILTQTVNGLTPGSVTLNFSTLFFNGGNQEKLDVYLGNIKYVSFVSSAGNGNVTVTPENGATVNMTPFPESSSWSDSNWKNIQITFPYTSTESTQVLKFDAYTIGSGDGDDIGIDDVSLNIQGCDTDGDGIPNALDLDSDGDGCYDAIEGGDKVIATQLNSNGSINSAVDAQGVPVLVNPGGLADSDDVQGQSVGGAIDPALNLCTDSDGDGIPDVDDQDDDNDGILDINELACLNLNTIQPTSTGAIVTYPNTGIPSFTSTYTVSGNSSAAYTYTTNMFGYSGTAVAVNTNSGNPTITVDFNRPVYNLDLALDDVDNNETATLYLYDKNDNLLTGSNISNYITYMGDLQSVSYPNDRSIVVTGKNGNLSNLAGAVRITYTGDIEISRIVYTQIVGGSAANNGLFLMHGCVDKDTDGDGIWDRLDLDSDNDGCLDALEGDENVTNSQLVNAGGTVTVGIGSTASNQNLCANNSCVDSQGVPTVVNAGGAADIGGDTGQGIGDSQNAAVKACDAYCYKSGATATPGNPALISKVGITSLDRSQAQADNWPAVRNGAWLVLEAKTKGFVPNRIAFDGTGNPIGINPAHFTEGMMVYDTTNKCLKVYTIKDGSNFGWYCITTQTCPD
;
A
#
# COMPACT_ATOMS: atom_id res chain seq x y z
N MET A 1 12.52 -41.60 50.37
CA MET A 1 12.57 -43.01 50.78
C MET A 1 12.39 -43.86 49.53
N GLN A 2 13.47 -44.50 49.05
CA GLN A 2 13.63 -45.98 48.97
C GLN A 2 12.59 -46.69 48.07
N LYS A 3 12.91 -47.62 47.16
CA LYS A 3 14.13 -48.14 46.53
C LYS A 3 13.65 -49.12 45.44
N LYS A 4 14.39 -49.24 44.33
CA LYS A 4 14.28 -50.26 43.27
C LYS A 4 14.23 -51.70 43.84
N ILE A 5 13.43 -52.60 43.24
CA ILE A 5 13.76 -54.03 43.10
C ILE A 5 13.27 -54.57 41.74
N THR A 6 14.25 -55.13 41.04
CA THR A 6 14.26 -55.86 39.76
C THR A 6 13.64 -57.26 39.87
N PHE A 7 13.01 -57.79 38.82
CA PHE A 7 12.86 -59.24 38.64
C PHE A 7 13.15 -59.66 37.20
N PHE A 8 14.17 -60.51 37.07
CA PHE A 8 14.62 -61.25 35.90
C PHE A 8 13.66 -62.39 35.58
N TRP A 9 13.30 -62.62 34.31
CA TRP A 9 12.83 -63.91 33.81
C TRP A 9 13.44 -64.23 32.44
N VAL A 10 13.69 -65.53 32.29
CA VAL A 10 14.63 -66.22 31.41
C VAL A 10 14.10 -66.44 29.99
N PHE A 11 15.03 -66.41 29.05
CA PHE A 11 14.95 -66.77 27.62
C PHE A 11 14.10 -68.01 27.30
N PHE A 12 13.18 -67.86 26.34
CA PHE A 12 12.74 -68.95 25.47
C PHE A 12 12.96 -68.50 24.02
N LEU A 13 14.00 -69.05 23.39
CA LEU A 13 14.41 -68.76 22.03
C LEU A 13 13.49 -69.54 21.06
N CYS A 14 12.48 -68.88 20.49
CA CYS A 14 11.72 -69.41 19.36
C CYS A 14 12.25 -68.77 18.08
N PHE A 15 13.11 -69.47 17.34
CA PHE A 15 13.47 -69.08 15.98
C PHE A 15 12.25 -69.32 15.07
N THR A 16 11.38 -68.31 14.94
CA THR A 16 10.47 -68.21 13.80
C THR A 16 11.28 -67.70 12.62
N VAL A 17 11.61 -68.58 11.68
CA VAL A 17 12.05 -68.20 10.33
C VAL A 17 10.87 -67.46 9.69
N HIS A 18 10.91 -66.13 9.72
CA HIS A 18 10.03 -65.31 8.90
C HIS A 18 10.48 -65.49 7.46
N VAL A 19 9.79 -66.35 6.72
CA VAL A 19 9.86 -66.33 5.26
C VAL A 19 9.15 -65.05 4.84
N VAL A 20 9.91 -63.97 4.67
CA VAL A 20 9.37 -62.73 4.10
C VAL A 20 8.95 -63.05 2.67
N ALA A 21 7.66 -62.96 2.38
CA ALA A 21 7.17 -63.11 1.01
C ALA A 21 7.85 -62.03 0.15
N GLN A 22 8.45 -62.42 -0.97
CA GLN A 22 9.06 -61.48 -1.89
C GLN A 22 7.99 -60.52 -2.43
N THR A 23 8.23 -59.21 -2.32
CA THR A 23 7.35 -58.16 -2.83
C THR A 23 7.87 -57.57 -4.14
N TYR A 24 7.03 -56.86 -4.88
CA TYR A 24 7.28 -56.55 -6.31
C TYR A 24 7.03 -55.07 -6.64
N PRO A 25 7.64 -54.52 -7.70
CA PRO A 25 7.51 -53.10 -8.05
C PRO A 25 6.05 -52.66 -8.14
N GLY A 26 5.67 -51.63 -7.38
CA GLY A 26 4.30 -51.13 -7.34
C GLY A 26 3.26 -52.11 -6.77
N GLY A 27 3.66 -53.19 -6.10
CA GLY A 27 2.74 -54.25 -5.66
C GLY A 27 2.10 -55.04 -6.81
N VAL A 28 2.63 -54.93 -8.03
CA VAL A 28 2.07 -55.58 -9.21
C VAL A 28 2.42 -57.07 -9.22
N SER A 29 1.44 -57.91 -9.55
CA SER A 29 1.55 -59.37 -9.44
C SER A 29 2.80 -59.94 -10.15
N PRO A 30 3.55 -60.82 -9.48
CA PRO A 30 4.78 -61.37 -10.02
C PRO A 30 4.58 -62.52 -11.02
N SER A 31 3.37 -63.07 -11.11
CA SER A 31 3.08 -64.27 -11.92
C SER A 31 3.41 -64.10 -13.40
N ASN A 32 3.50 -62.84 -13.84
CA ASN A 32 3.80 -62.44 -15.21
C ASN A 32 5.15 -61.74 -15.37
N MET A 33 5.98 -61.64 -14.33
CA MET A 33 7.30 -61.01 -14.40
C MET A 33 8.39 -62.03 -14.79
N THR A 34 9.27 -61.68 -15.71
CA THR A 34 10.35 -62.56 -16.19
C THR A 34 11.75 -62.02 -15.96
N VAL A 35 11.91 -60.69 -15.92
CA VAL A 35 13.19 -60.05 -15.60
C VAL A 35 12.95 -58.91 -14.62
N TRP A 36 13.73 -58.87 -13.55
CA TRP A 36 13.79 -57.75 -12.62
C TRP A 36 15.23 -57.59 -12.13
N LEU A 37 15.90 -56.54 -12.59
CA LEU A 37 17.29 -56.25 -12.27
C LEU A 37 17.37 -54.93 -11.53
N ARG A 38 17.99 -54.95 -10.35
CA ARG A 38 18.10 -53.83 -9.41
C ARG A 38 19.55 -53.64 -8.97
N ALA A 39 20.11 -52.46 -9.13
CA ALA A 39 21.54 -52.23 -8.87
C ALA A 39 21.88 -52.38 -7.38
N GLU A 40 20.94 -52.07 -6.48
CA GLU A 40 21.11 -52.13 -5.03
C GLU A 40 21.14 -53.56 -4.47
N THR A 41 20.61 -54.54 -5.21
CA THR A 41 20.48 -55.93 -4.75
C THR A 41 20.85 -56.91 -5.86
N GLY A 42 21.83 -57.75 -5.60
CA GLY A 42 22.18 -58.85 -6.50
C GLY A 42 23.17 -58.51 -7.60
N TRP A 43 23.79 -57.33 -7.58
CA TRP A 43 24.91 -56.98 -8.45
C TRP A 43 26.26 -57.46 -7.91
N THR A 44 27.08 -58.01 -8.80
CA THR A 44 28.53 -58.23 -8.64
C THR A 44 29.22 -57.86 -9.96
N PRO A 45 30.55 -57.58 -9.97
CA PRO A 45 31.27 -57.32 -11.22
C PRO A 45 31.16 -58.44 -12.28
N SER A 46 30.83 -59.66 -11.86
CA SER A 46 30.69 -60.83 -12.72
C SER A 46 29.23 -61.21 -13.06
N SER A 47 28.24 -60.67 -12.35
CA SER A 47 26.84 -61.06 -12.53
C SER A 47 25.82 -60.07 -11.97
N TRP A 48 24.63 -60.02 -12.55
CA TRP A 48 23.46 -59.32 -12.00
C TRP A 48 22.33 -60.32 -11.77
N THR A 49 21.95 -60.54 -10.52
CA THR A 49 20.92 -61.50 -10.14
C THR A 49 19.52 -60.98 -10.51
N ASN A 50 18.79 -61.76 -11.30
CA ASN A 50 17.39 -61.59 -11.60
C ASN A 50 16.55 -61.83 -10.35
N GLN A 51 15.83 -60.81 -9.92
CA GLN A 51 14.93 -60.84 -8.77
C GLN A 51 13.50 -61.29 -9.15
N ALA A 52 13.21 -61.62 -10.42
CA ALA A 52 11.92 -62.21 -10.78
C ALA A 52 11.73 -63.61 -10.17
N PRO A 53 10.48 -64.07 -9.97
CA PRO A 53 10.23 -65.41 -9.42
C PRO A 53 10.99 -66.49 -10.18
N ALA A 54 11.65 -67.38 -9.43
CA ALA A 54 12.54 -68.38 -10.01
C ALA A 54 11.83 -69.26 -11.06
N THR A 55 12.45 -69.39 -12.23
CA THR A 55 12.08 -70.47 -13.17
C THR A 55 12.70 -71.79 -12.69
N PRO A 56 12.11 -72.96 -13.01
CA PRO A 56 12.51 -74.25 -12.42
C PRO A 56 13.93 -74.74 -12.75
N THR A 57 14.70 -74.04 -13.60
CA THR A 57 15.95 -74.54 -14.19
C THR A 57 17.10 -73.52 -14.03
N GLY A 58 17.79 -73.56 -12.89
CA GLY A 58 19.23 -73.27 -12.74
C GLY A 58 19.80 -71.96 -13.32
N SER A 59 20.20 -71.07 -12.40
CA SER A 59 20.87 -69.76 -12.56
C SER A 59 19.98 -68.59 -13.01
N ASN A 60 19.40 -67.94 -12.00
CA ASN A 60 18.72 -66.63 -12.08
C ASN A 60 19.71 -65.45 -12.19
N ALA A 61 20.89 -65.61 -12.81
CA ALA A 61 21.91 -64.56 -12.83
C ALA A 61 22.31 -64.20 -14.27
N PHE A 62 22.27 -62.90 -14.59
CA PHE A 62 22.81 -62.35 -15.82
C PHE A 62 24.33 -62.26 -15.70
N THR A 63 25.07 -63.10 -16.41
CA THR A 63 26.53 -63.09 -16.35
C THR A 63 27.10 -61.99 -17.23
N SER A 64 28.13 -61.30 -16.75
CA SER A 64 28.89 -60.36 -17.57
C SER A 64 29.70 -61.13 -18.62
N ILE A 65 29.43 -60.90 -19.89
CA ILE A 65 30.17 -61.50 -21.01
C ILE A 65 30.90 -60.38 -21.77
N GLY A 66 32.23 -60.43 -21.76
CA GLY A 66 33.08 -59.60 -22.60
C GLY A 66 33.22 -60.23 -23.97
N LEU A 67 32.45 -59.77 -24.95
CA LEU A 67 32.49 -60.33 -26.31
C LEU A 67 33.69 -59.79 -27.11
N TYR A 68 34.21 -58.60 -26.77
CA TYR A 68 35.31 -57.92 -27.50
C TYR A 68 36.18 -56.94 -26.66
N ALA A 69 36.19 -57.02 -25.32
CA ALA A 69 36.74 -55.96 -24.47
C ALA A 69 38.11 -56.28 -23.80
N PRO A 70 39.02 -55.29 -23.63
CA PRO A 70 40.26 -55.44 -22.85
C PRO A 70 39.99 -55.54 -21.34
N SER A 71 40.93 -56.14 -20.59
CA SER A 71 40.86 -56.28 -19.13
C SER A 71 40.69 -54.92 -18.45
N GLY A 72 39.67 -54.77 -17.60
CA GLY A 72 39.36 -53.51 -16.89
C GLY A 72 38.11 -52.77 -17.40
N SER A 73 37.40 -53.30 -18.41
CA SER A 73 36.16 -52.69 -18.96
C SER A 73 34.87 -53.33 -18.44
N GLN A 74 34.89 -54.02 -17.29
CA GLN A 74 33.69 -54.63 -16.68
C GLN A 74 32.73 -53.55 -16.17
N PRO A 75 31.40 -53.77 -16.23
CA PRO A 75 30.47 -52.81 -15.64
C PRO A 75 30.76 -52.55 -14.16
N ILE A 76 30.54 -51.31 -13.73
CA ILE A 76 30.90 -50.83 -12.39
C ILE A 76 29.63 -50.45 -11.66
N LEU A 77 29.52 -50.86 -10.39
CA LEU A 77 28.48 -50.32 -9.51
C LEU A 77 28.86 -48.89 -9.16
N ASN A 78 28.00 -47.95 -9.51
CA ASN A 78 28.10 -46.59 -9.03
C ASN A 78 27.16 -46.41 -7.82
N PRO A 79 27.69 -46.44 -6.60
CA PRO A 79 26.87 -46.49 -5.39
C PRO A 79 26.20 -45.15 -5.05
N LEU A 80 26.67 -44.04 -5.63
CA LEU A 80 26.29 -42.69 -5.22
C LEU A 80 26.19 -41.78 -6.45
N LEU A 81 25.01 -41.78 -7.07
CA LEU A 81 24.71 -40.85 -8.15
C LEU A 81 23.56 -39.93 -7.73
N ALA A 82 23.87 -38.64 -7.60
CA ALA A 82 22.86 -37.61 -7.45
C ALA A 82 21.77 -37.76 -8.54
N ASN A 83 22.14 -38.08 -9.78
CA ASN A 83 21.20 -38.29 -10.89
C ASN A 83 20.18 -39.43 -10.71
N PHE A 84 20.34 -40.30 -9.70
CA PHE A 84 19.39 -41.38 -9.38
C PHE A 84 18.86 -41.28 -7.95
N ASN A 85 18.77 -40.07 -7.39
CA ASN A 85 18.07 -39.81 -6.14
C ASN A 85 18.61 -40.69 -4.98
N PHE A 86 19.94 -40.70 -4.84
CA PHE A 86 20.68 -41.46 -3.82
C PHE A 86 20.53 -42.99 -3.89
N ASN A 87 20.04 -43.52 -5.00
CA ASN A 87 20.01 -44.95 -5.28
C ASN A 87 21.14 -45.35 -6.24
N PRO A 88 21.72 -46.55 -6.06
CA PRO A 88 22.84 -47.01 -6.88
C PRO A 88 22.42 -47.31 -8.33
N ALA A 89 23.38 -47.26 -9.24
CA ALA A 89 23.20 -47.68 -10.63
C ALA A 89 24.40 -48.48 -11.15
N VAL A 90 24.17 -49.38 -12.10
CA VAL A 90 25.23 -50.11 -12.80
C VAL A 90 25.63 -49.35 -14.05
N GLN A 91 26.88 -48.89 -14.12
CA GLN A 91 27.43 -48.22 -15.29
C GLN A 91 28.08 -49.24 -16.24
N LEU A 92 27.65 -49.28 -17.50
CA LEU A 92 28.28 -50.12 -18.52
C LEU A 92 29.47 -49.37 -19.13
N THR A 93 30.70 -49.78 -18.79
CA THR A 93 31.93 -49.14 -19.27
C THR A 93 32.34 -49.65 -20.66
N ASN A 94 32.71 -48.74 -21.57
CA ASN A 94 33.38 -48.91 -22.88
C ASN A 94 33.24 -50.27 -23.63
N ASN A 95 32.67 -50.18 -24.84
CA ASN A 95 32.67 -51.14 -25.96
C ASN A 95 33.03 -52.61 -25.63
N GLY A 96 31.99 -53.46 -25.51
CA GLY A 96 32.13 -54.91 -25.69
C GLY A 96 31.65 -55.78 -24.53
N TYR A 97 31.00 -55.20 -23.52
CA TYR A 97 30.33 -55.96 -22.46
C TYR A 97 28.80 -55.99 -22.63
N GLN A 98 28.26 -57.17 -22.37
CA GLN A 98 26.84 -57.48 -22.36
C GLN A 98 26.55 -58.30 -21.10
N LEU A 99 25.42 -58.05 -20.44
CA LEU A 99 24.89 -58.87 -19.37
C LEU A 99 23.93 -59.87 -19.98
N ASP A 100 24.27 -61.16 -19.95
CA ASP A 100 23.55 -62.22 -20.64
C ASP A 100 22.88 -63.17 -19.65
N GLY A 101 21.55 -63.28 -19.74
CA GLY A 101 20.70 -64.17 -18.96
C GLY A 101 20.45 -65.49 -19.69
N ASN A 102 21.54 -66.17 -20.08
CA ASN A 102 21.48 -67.43 -20.82
C ASN A 102 20.54 -68.44 -20.15
N GLY A 103 19.59 -68.98 -20.92
CA GLY A 103 18.66 -70.03 -20.45
C GLY A 103 17.33 -69.54 -19.87
N LEU A 104 17.12 -68.23 -19.72
CA LEU A 104 15.79 -67.68 -19.44
C LEU A 104 14.85 -67.94 -20.63
N THR A 105 13.60 -68.36 -20.39
CA THR A 105 12.62 -68.62 -21.46
C THR A 105 11.29 -67.93 -21.16
N SER A 106 10.42 -67.81 -22.17
CA SER A 106 9.03 -67.31 -22.02
C SER A 106 8.87 -65.81 -21.72
N PHE A 107 9.58 -64.94 -22.45
CA PHE A 107 9.46 -63.47 -22.35
C PHE A 107 8.15 -62.86 -22.86
N TYR A 108 7.26 -63.67 -23.45
CA TYR A 108 5.99 -63.27 -24.07
C TYR A 108 4.81 -64.11 -23.55
N SER A 109 3.60 -63.56 -23.56
CA SER A 109 2.38 -64.24 -23.08
C SER A 109 1.90 -65.39 -23.97
N SER A 110 2.30 -65.40 -25.24
CA SER A 110 1.79 -66.33 -26.26
C SER A 110 2.90 -66.78 -27.23
N ALA A 111 2.74 -68.01 -27.72
CA ALA A 111 3.59 -68.62 -28.75
C ALA A 111 3.34 -68.05 -30.16
N THR A 112 2.32 -67.21 -30.38
CA THR A 112 2.00 -66.65 -31.71
C THR A 112 2.35 -65.17 -31.82
N SER A 113 2.77 -64.77 -33.01
CA SER A 113 3.19 -63.40 -33.31
C SER A 113 2.12 -62.37 -33.04
N ASN A 114 0.85 -62.69 -33.29
CA ASN A 114 -0.23 -61.69 -33.28
C ASN A 114 -0.80 -61.44 -31.89
N THR A 115 -0.68 -62.40 -30.95
CA THR A 115 -1.26 -62.29 -29.60
C THR A 115 -0.22 -62.21 -28.48
N ALA A 116 1.08 -62.26 -28.78
CA ALA A 116 2.11 -62.05 -27.79
C ALA A 116 1.99 -60.66 -27.13
N GLN A 117 2.17 -60.60 -25.81
CA GLN A 117 2.12 -59.37 -25.04
C GLN A 117 3.40 -59.20 -24.24
N ILE A 118 3.79 -57.94 -23.99
CA ILE A 118 4.87 -57.56 -23.08
C ILE A 118 4.63 -56.18 -22.48
N THR A 119 5.20 -55.96 -21.31
CA THR A 119 5.43 -54.63 -20.75
C THR A 119 6.83 -54.59 -20.15
N TYR A 120 7.61 -53.55 -20.44
CA TYR A 120 8.94 -53.38 -19.86
C TYR A 120 9.17 -51.93 -19.44
N PHE A 121 10.03 -51.76 -18.43
CA PHE A 121 10.42 -50.48 -17.87
C PHE A 121 11.94 -50.35 -17.81
N GLY A 122 12.42 -49.13 -17.93
CA GLY A 122 13.80 -48.75 -17.67
C GLY A 122 13.91 -47.32 -17.15
N VAL A 123 15.00 -47.03 -16.45
CA VAL A 123 15.32 -45.70 -15.93
C VAL A 123 16.70 -45.32 -16.45
N SER A 124 16.91 -44.06 -16.83
CA SER A 124 18.20 -43.59 -17.34
C SER A 124 18.39 -42.11 -17.07
N ASP A 125 19.63 -41.72 -16.83
CA ASP A 125 20.07 -40.38 -16.47
C ASP A 125 20.54 -39.50 -17.64
N VAL A 126 20.18 -39.84 -18.86
CA VAL A 126 20.67 -39.14 -20.05
C VAL A 126 19.56 -38.75 -21.00
N ALA A 127 19.69 -37.56 -21.60
CA ALA A 127 18.87 -37.12 -22.71
C ALA A 127 19.13 -38.04 -23.92
N GLY A 128 18.06 -38.51 -24.57
CA GLY A 128 18.15 -39.56 -25.59
C GLY A 128 18.30 -40.95 -24.97
N PHE A 129 17.16 -41.59 -24.74
CA PHE A 129 17.02 -42.85 -24.02
C PHE A 129 17.46 -44.06 -24.88
N ASP A 130 18.71 -44.51 -24.76
CA ASP A 130 19.31 -45.62 -25.55
C ASP A 130 19.52 -46.89 -24.69
N LEU A 131 18.42 -47.55 -24.32
CA LEU A 131 18.40 -48.80 -23.55
C LEU A 131 17.90 -49.98 -24.40
N ILE A 132 18.81 -50.79 -24.94
CA ILE A 132 18.42 -52.01 -25.67
C ILE A 132 18.47 -53.24 -24.76
N SER A 133 17.34 -53.95 -24.69
CA SER A 133 17.35 -55.37 -24.38
C SER A 133 17.30 -56.20 -25.66
N ASN A 134 18.20 -57.16 -25.81
CA ASN A 134 18.21 -58.07 -26.95
C ASN A 134 17.63 -59.43 -26.53
N ILE A 135 16.81 -60.01 -27.39
CA ILE A 135 16.27 -61.37 -27.24
C ILE A 135 16.76 -62.18 -28.45
N TYR A 136 17.72 -63.09 -28.27
CA TYR A 136 18.31 -63.88 -29.37
C TYR A 136 18.29 -65.38 -29.07
N SER A 137 18.10 -66.23 -30.08
CA SER A 137 18.21 -67.70 -29.94
C SER A 137 19.55 -68.23 -30.45
N ASN A 138 20.04 -69.35 -29.88
CA ASN A 138 21.19 -70.08 -30.40
C ASN A 138 20.73 -71.09 -31.48
N ILE A 139 21.49 -71.23 -32.60
CA ILE A 139 21.42 -72.26 -33.68
C ILE A 139 20.68 -71.91 -35.02
N THR A 140 21.51 -71.58 -36.02
CA THR A 140 21.52 -71.86 -37.49
C THR A 140 20.28 -71.97 -38.41
N ALA A 141 19.03 -71.75 -38.03
CA ALA A 141 17.96 -71.47 -39.02
C ALA A 141 16.69 -70.81 -38.43
N ALA A 142 16.52 -69.50 -38.66
CA ALA A 142 15.34 -68.61 -38.51
C ALA A 142 14.51 -68.65 -37.20
N PRO A 143 14.19 -67.48 -36.59
CA PRO A 143 12.87 -66.84 -36.81
C PRO A 143 12.89 -65.30 -36.94
N CYS A 144 14.06 -64.65 -36.80
CA CYS A 144 14.27 -63.22 -37.05
C CYS A 144 15.20 -63.04 -38.28
N GLY A 145 15.09 -63.88 -39.32
CA GLY A 145 16.11 -63.94 -40.39
C GLY A 145 17.55 -64.12 -39.83
N ASN A 146 18.58 -63.74 -40.59
CA ASN A 146 19.98 -63.74 -40.13
C ASN A 146 20.27 -62.69 -39.01
N ASN A 147 19.27 -61.98 -38.48
CA ASN A 147 19.44 -60.78 -37.66
C ASN A 147 18.43 -60.68 -36.48
N ARG A 148 18.94 -60.78 -35.25
CA ARG A 148 18.55 -60.05 -34.01
C ARG A 148 17.06 -59.65 -33.82
N CYS A 149 16.43 -60.12 -32.74
CA CYS A 149 15.16 -59.57 -32.27
C CYS A 149 15.39 -58.60 -31.08
N ASN A 150 15.33 -57.29 -31.35
CA ASN A 150 15.62 -56.26 -30.34
C ASN A 150 14.32 -55.75 -29.72
N SER A 151 14.29 -55.55 -28.41
CA SER A 151 13.15 -54.90 -27.75
C SER A 151 13.67 -53.92 -26.70
N GLY A 152 13.29 -52.66 -26.79
CA GLY A 152 13.84 -51.65 -25.90
C GLY A 152 13.70 -50.25 -26.43
N PHE A 153 14.47 -49.35 -25.87
CA PHE A 153 14.47 -47.93 -26.16
C PHE A 153 15.70 -47.57 -26.97
N ARG A 154 15.47 -46.78 -28.03
CA ARG A 154 16.51 -46.19 -28.86
C ARG A 154 16.37 -44.69 -28.81
N TYR A 155 17.44 -43.98 -29.18
CA TYR A 155 17.42 -42.56 -29.44
C TYR A 155 16.22 -42.23 -30.35
N ASN A 156 15.26 -41.50 -29.78
CA ASN A 156 14.01 -41.09 -30.40
C ASN A 156 13.07 -42.21 -30.91
N ASN A 157 13.22 -43.47 -30.49
CA ASN A 157 12.36 -44.58 -30.93
C ASN A 157 12.13 -45.64 -29.84
N VAL A 158 11.03 -46.38 -29.93
CA VAL A 158 10.84 -47.65 -29.22
C VAL A 158 10.91 -48.79 -30.23
N GLN A 159 11.74 -49.78 -29.95
CA GLN A 159 11.92 -50.94 -30.82
C GLN A 159 11.20 -52.17 -30.26
N PHE A 160 10.46 -52.85 -31.14
CA PHE A 160 9.76 -54.10 -30.85
C PHE A 160 10.04 -55.13 -31.96
N GLY A 161 11.02 -56.00 -31.76
CA GLY A 161 11.53 -56.90 -32.78
C GLY A 161 12.35 -56.15 -33.85
N ASN A 162 12.14 -56.47 -35.14
CA ASN A 162 12.86 -55.85 -36.26
C ASN A 162 12.18 -54.56 -36.80
N SER A 163 11.23 -53.99 -36.04
CA SER A 163 10.55 -52.75 -36.40
C SER A 163 10.70 -51.70 -35.32
N SER A 164 10.90 -50.46 -35.75
CA SER A 164 11.01 -49.29 -34.89
C SER A 164 9.75 -48.44 -35.02
N VAL A 165 9.26 -47.90 -33.91
CA VAL A 165 8.22 -46.87 -33.90
C VAL A 165 8.86 -45.58 -33.40
N SER A 166 8.66 -44.48 -34.14
CA SER A 166 9.10 -43.16 -33.68
C SER A 166 8.31 -42.76 -32.44
N ALA A 167 9.05 -42.45 -31.39
CA ALA A 167 8.51 -41.83 -30.19
C ALA A 167 9.12 -40.43 -30.12
N ASN A 168 8.27 -39.41 -29.93
CA ASN A 168 8.74 -38.04 -29.74
C ASN A 168 9.25 -37.93 -28.30
N TYR A 169 10.55 -38.13 -28.10
CA TYR A 169 11.19 -37.87 -26.81
C TYR A 169 11.62 -36.40 -26.77
N PRO A 170 11.35 -35.66 -25.69
CA PRO A 170 11.89 -34.33 -25.53
C PRO A 170 13.43 -34.41 -25.51
N THR A 171 14.11 -33.73 -26.43
CA THR A 171 15.58 -33.75 -26.54
C THR A 171 16.29 -33.05 -25.38
N THR A 172 15.54 -32.40 -24.49
CA THR A 172 16.01 -31.55 -23.40
C THR A 172 15.83 -32.17 -22.00
N GLN A 173 15.08 -33.27 -21.86
CA GLN A 173 14.85 -33.91 -20.56
C GLN A 173 15.93 -34.95 -20.24
N ILE A 174 16.59 -34.75 -19.11
CA ILE A 174 17.51 -35.68 -18.46
C ILE A 174 16.69 -36.46 -17.39
N ASN A 175 17.03 -37.73 -17.13
CA ASN A 175 16.39 -38.59 -16.10
C ASN A 175 14.94 -39.04 -16.41
N ASN A 176 14.77 -40.01 -17.32
CA ASN A 176 13.44 -40.49 -17.74
C ASN A 176 13.14 -41.93 -17.29
N ILE A 177 11.88 -42.16 -16.88
CA ILE A 177 11.28 -43.49 -16.79
C ILE A 177 10.65 -43.79 -18.14
N GLY A 178 11.23 -44.74 -18.88
CA GLY A 178 10.63 -45.24 -20.10
C GLY A 178 9.87 -46.53 -19.85
N ALA A 179 8.67 -46.64 -20.42
CA ALA A 179 7.96 -47.90 -20.50
C ALA A 179 7.55 -48.22 -21.95
N GLY A 180 7.60 -49.51 -22.29
CA GLY A 180 7.08 -50.03 -23.56
C GLY A 180 6.05 -51.09 -23.29
N GLN A 181 4.91 -51.03 -23.99
CA GLN A 181 3.86 -52.03 -23.89
C GLN A 181 3.42 -52.50 -25.28
N ARG A 182 3.15 -53.79 -25.37
CA ARG A 182 2.54 -54.42 -26.53
C ARG A 182 1.36 -55.29 -26.08
N ILE A 183 0.18 -54.99 -26.62
CA ILE A 183 -1.06 -55.77 -26.37
C ILE A 183 -1.29 -56.79 -27.49
N ASN A 184 -0.93 -56.44 -28.73
CA ASN A 184 -0.95 -57.32 -29.90
C ASN A 184 -0.05 -56.76 -31.02
N ASP A 185 -0.12 -57.31 -32.23
CA ASP A 185 0.66 -56.85 -33.39
C ASP A 185 0.34 -55.42 -33.84
N THR A 186 -0.87 -54.92 -33.62
CA THR A 186 -1.36 -53.58 -34.04
C THR A 186 -1.46 -52.56 -32.90
N ASN A 187 -1.53 -53.00 -31.64
CA ASN A 187 -1.66 -52.15 -30.46
C ASN A 187 -0.38 -52.19 -29.60
N ARG A 188 0.37 -51.09 -29.67
CA ARG A 188 1.64 -50.88 -28.98
C ARG A 188 1.66 -49.48 -28.42
N SER A 189 2.34 -49.29 -27.31
CA SER A 189 2.43 -47.99 -26.67
C SER A 189 3.79 -47.80 -26.04
N SER A 190 4.28 -46.58 -26.15
CA SER A 190 5.46 -46.10 -25.45
C SER A 190 5.00 -45.09 -24.41
N PHE A 191 5.66 -45.09 -23.27
CA PHE A 191 5.39 -44.16 -22.19
C PHE A 191 6.69 -43.51 -21.74
N ILE A 192 6.62 -42.23 -21.41
CA ILE A 192 7.70 -41.48 -20.79
C ILE A 192 7.14 -40.81 -19.56
N ASN A 193 7.76 -41.08 -18.42
CA ASN A 193 7.37 -40.56 -17.11
C ASN A 193 5.86 -40.78 -16.86
N GLY A 194 5.37 -41.97 -17.19
CA GLY A 194 3.96 -42.35 -17.08
C GLY A 194 3.04 -41.89 -18.21
N LEU A 195 3.45 -40.92 -19.04
CA LEU A 195 2.62 -40.41 -20.14
C LEU A 195 2.77 -41.22 -21.41
N LYS A 196 1.65 -41.57 -22.03
CA LYS A 196 1.58 -42.30 -23.30
C LYS A 196 1.95 -41.41 -24.48
N THR A 197 2.97 -41.79 -25.27
CA THR A 197 3.50 -40.95 -26.37
C THR A 197 3.13 -41.41 -27.78
N ASN A 198 2.66 -42.66 -27.98
CA ASN A 198 2.19 -43.18 -29.29
C ASN A 198 1.30 -44.44 -29.11
N THR A 199 0.40 -44.74 -30.06
CA THR A 199 -0.52 -45.92 -30.05
C THR A 199 -0.50 -46.82 -31.30
N THR A 200 0.12 -46.44 -32.42
CA THR A 200 -0.08 -47.15 -33.71
C THR A 200 1.22 -47.52 -34.41
N GLY A 201 1.51 -48.84 -34.49
CA GLY A 201 2.55 -49.40 -35.34
C GLY A 201 2.45 -50.93 -35.45
N SER A 202 2.47 -51.47 -36.67
CA SER A 202 2.45 -52.91 -36.94
C SER A 202 3.86 -53.51 -37.00
N ALA A 203 4.12 -54.62 -36.31
CA ALA A 203 5.33 -55.44 -36.50
C ALA A 203 5.10 -56.92 -36.22
N SER A 204 5.68 -57.78 -37.03
CA SER A 204 5.61 -59.22 -36.86
C SER A 204 6.63 -59.70 -35.82
N LEU A 205 6.19 -60.29 -34.70
CA LEU A 205 7.06 -61.05 -33.79
C LEU A 205 6.99 -62.53 -34.13
N LEU A 206 7.78 -63.04 -35.07
CA LEU A 206 7.75 -64.48 -35.41
C LEU A 206 8.32 -65.30 -34.23
N ASN A 207 7.53 -66.20 -33.63
CA ASN A 207 7.88 -66.90 -32.40
C ASN A 207 8.04 -68.42 -32.62
N SER A 208 9.22 -68.94 -32.24
CA SER A 208 9.42 -70.20 -31.50
C SER A 208 10.93 -70.44 -31.26
N GLY A 209 11.38 -70.47 -30.00
CA GLY A 209 12.76 -70.85 -29.63
C GLY A 209 13.17 -70.53 -28.18
N THR A 210 14.30 -71.10 -27.73
CA THR A 210 14.99 -70.68 -26.49
C THR A 210 15.74 -69.40 -26.78
N TYR A 211 15.38 -68.29 -26.12
CA TYR A 211 16.01 -66.99 -26.34
C TYR A 211 16.81 -66.56 -25.11
N SER A 212 17.95 -65.89 -25.26
CA SER A 212 18.67 -65.24 -24.18
C SER A 212 18.29 -63.76 -24.11
N PHE A 213 17.99 -63.26 -22.91
CA PHE A 213 17.82 -61.83 -22.66
C PHE A 213 19.17 -61.21 -22.36
N ALA A 214 19.41 -60.04 -22.92
CA ALA A 214 20.63 -59.33 -22.62
C ALA A 214 20.51 -57.83 -22.56
N VAL A 215 21.30 -57.23 -21.68
CA VAL A 215 21.40 -55.77 -21.47
C VAL A 215 22.82 -55.33 -21.84
N GLY A 216 22.96 -54.36 -22.73
CA GLY A 216 24.24 -53.73 -23.06
C GLY A 216 24.64 -53.73 -24.54
N THR A 217 25.94 -53.57 -24.80
CA THR A 217 26.53 -53.34 -26.13
C THR A 217 26.73 -54.63 -26.94
N TRP A 218 26.51 -54.62 -28.27
CA TRP A 218 26.83 -55.75 -29.15
C TRP A 218 27.70 -55.37 -30.36
N GLY A 219 28.88 -55.98 -30.50
CA GLY A 219 29.80 -55.80 -31.65
C GLY A 219 30.85 -54.69 -31.48
N ASN A 220 31.62 -54.43 -32.55
CA ASN A 220 32.80 -53.53 -32.57
C ASN A 220 32.41 -52.04 -32.49
N GLY A 221 31.88 -51.61 -31.34
CA GLY A 221 31.57 -50.21 -31.02
C GLY A 221 30.28 -49.64 -31.62
N ALA A 222 29.53 -50.42 -32.39
CA ALA A 222 28.26 -49.99 -32.94
C ALA A 222 27.10 -50.42 -32.02
N TYR A 223 26.71 -49.47 -31.16
CA TYR A 223 25.39 -49.27 -30.56
C TYR A 223 25.11 -49.71 -29.09
N PHE A 224 24.53 -48.73 -28.36
CA PHE A 224 23.68 -48.75 -27.14
C PHE A 224 24.35 -48.83 -25.75
N VAL A 225 23.99 -47.90 -24.86
CA VAL A 225 24.37 -47.81 -23.42
C VAL A 225 25.87 -47.55 -23.11
N ASN A 226 26.73 -47.24 -24.07
CA ASN A 226 28.15 -46.98 -23.77
C ASN A 226 28.34 -45.78 -22.82
N GLY A 227 28.90 -46.03 -21.63
CA GLY A 227 29.13 -45.02 -20.59
C GLY A 227 27.88 -44.60 -19.82
N LYS A 228 26.74 -45.26 -20.04
CA LYS A 228 25.45 -44.94 -19.40
C LYS A 228 25.23 -45.82 -18.16
N SER A 229 24.46 -45.29 -17.22
CA SER A 229 24.12 -45.95 -15.96
C SER A 229 22.68 -46.45 -15.96
N ILE A 230 22.47 -47.65 -15.41
CA ILE A 230 21.17 -48.32 -15.34
C ILE A 230 20.92 -48.69 -13.88
N PRO A 231 19.91 -48.10 -13.22
CA PRO A 231 19.62 -48.45 -11.85
C PRO A 231 18.64 -49.63 -11.75
N GLU A 232 17.70 -49.75 -12.70
CA GLU A 232 16.67 -50.78 -12.67
C GLU A 232 16.06 -51.10 -14.05
N ILE A 233 15.78 -52.39 -14.29
CA ILE A 233 15.08 -52.90 -15.47
C ILE A 233 13.99 -53.89 -15.01
N ILE A 234 12.77 -53.72 -15.53
CA ILE A 234 11.63 -54.59 -15.21
C ILE A 234 11.00 -55.10 -16.51
N TRP A 235 10.67 -56.40 -16.56
CA TRP A 235 10.03 -57.03 -17.70
C TRP A 235 8.89 -57.96 -17.29
N TYR A 236 7.72 -57.70 -17.86
CA TYR A 236 6.52 -58.52 -17.79
C TYR A 236 6.25 -59.18 -19.14
N LYS A 237 5.92 -60.47 -19.12
CA LYS A 237 5.49 -61.23 -20.31
C LYS A 237 4.03 -60.98 -20.69
N THR A 238 3.34 -60.02 -20.06
CA THR A 238 1.95 -59.64 -20.35
C THR A 238 1.85 -58.14 -20.49
N ALA A 239 0.75 -57.65 -21.06
CA ALA A 239 0.41 -56.23 -21.02
C ALA A 239 -0.19 -55.91 -19.64
N LEU A 240 0.40 -54.96 -18.92
CA LEU A 240 -0.16 -54.43 -17.68
C LEU A 240 -1.41 -53.56 -17.90
N SER A 241 -2.30 -53.51 -16.91
CA SER A 241 -3.41 -52.55 -16.88
C SER A 241 -2.89 -51.11 -16.69
N ASP A 242 -3.69 -50.08 -17.03
CA ASP A 242 -3.28 -48.69 -16.80
C ASP A 242 -3.01 -48.39 -15.31
N SER A 243 -3.76 -49.04 -14.41
CA SER A 243 -3.53 -48.94 -12.96
C SER A 243 -2.20 -49.57 -12.55
N ASP A 244 -1.89 -50.78 -13.03
CA ASP A 244 -0.62 -51.46 -12.72
C ASP A 244 0.58 -50.73 -13.35
N LEU A 245 0.42 -50.21 -14.57
CA LEU A 245 1.41 -49.33 -15.21
C LEU A 245 1.71 -48.13 -14.31
N ASN A 246 0.67 -47.47 -13.78
CA ASN A 246 0.86 -46.31 -12.92
C ASN A 246 1.53 -46.66 -11.59
N LYS A 247 1.19 -47.80 -10.98
CA LYS A 247 1.85 -48.27 -9.75
C LYS A 247 3.35 -48.50 -9.94
N VAL A 248 3.76 -49.14 -11.03
CA VAL A 248 5.19 -49.33 -11.34
C VAL A 248 5.88 -48.00 -11.66
N ASN A 249 5.24 -47.11 -12.42
CA ASN A 249 5.77 -45.76 -12.68
C ASN A 249 5.93 -44.97 -11.38
N SER A 250 4.96 -45.02 -10.47
CA SER A 250 4.99 -44.33 -9.17
C SER A 250 6.12 -44.86 -8.27
N TYR A 251 6.32 -46.18 -8.26
CA TYR A 251 7.45 -46.82 -7.59
C TYR A 251 8.81 -46.31 -8.10
N LEU A 252 9.01 -46.33 -9.43
CA LEU A 252 10.25 -45.86 -10.05
C LEU A 252 10.44 -44.34 -9.84
N ALA A 253 9.35 -43.57 -9.89
CA ALA A 253 9.38 -42.12 -9.73
C ALA A 253 9.78 -41.69 -8.31
N LEU A 254 9.18 -42.31 -7.28
CA LEU A 254 9.57 -42.06 -5.88
C LEU A 254 11.04 -42.45 -5.64
N LYS A 255 11.44 -43.64 -6.12
CA LYS A 255 12.80 -44.15 -5.92
C LYS A 255 13.84 -43.28 -6.62
N TYR A 256 13.59 -42.85 -7.85
CA TYR A 256 14.58 -42.15 -8.68
C TYR A 256 14.36 -40.64 -8.79
N GLY A 257 13.41 -40.05 -8.05
CA GLY A 257 13.18 -38.60 -7.99
C GLY A 257 12.60 -38.01 -9.29
N VAL A 258 11.92 -38.82 -10.09
CA VAL A 258 11.43 -38.46 -11.42
C VAL A 258 10.00 -37.89 -11.33
N THR A 259 9.75 -36.79 -12.03
CA THR A 259 8.42 -36.19 -12.17
C THR A 259 7.62 -37.01 -13.19
N LEU A 260 6.50 -37.60 -12.78
CA LEU A 260 5.54 -38.20 -13.70
C LEU A 260 4.72 -37.11 -14.40
N GLY A 261 4.57 -37.20 -15.72
CA GLY A 261 3.91 -36.16 -16.53
C GLY A 261 4.87 -35.33 -17.39
N THR A 262 4.33 -34.24 -17.96
CA THR A 262 5.12 -33.10 -18.46
C THR A 262 4.86 -31.89 -17.57
N SER A 263 5.89 -31.07 -17.38
CA SER A 263 5.87 -29.89 -16.51
C SER A 263 5.01 -28.73 -17.01
N ALA A 264 3.99 -28.96 -17.86
CA ALA A 264 3.15 -27.86 -18.37
C ALA A 264 1.74 -28.28 -18.83
N THR A 265 1.51 -29.54 -19.28
CA THR A 265 0.28 -29.85 -20.02
C THR A 265 -0.33 -31.24 -19.80
N ALA A 266 0.39 -32.22 -19.24
CA ALA A 266 -0.13 -33.58 -19.03
C ALA A 266 0.31 -34.16 -17.67
N ALA A 267 -0.65 -34.30 -16.75
CA ALA A 267 -0.43 -34.70 -15.36
C ALA A 267 -0.65 -36.21 -15.14
N GLN A 268 0.12 -36.82 -14.23
CA GLN A 268 -0.03 -38.23 -13.83
C GLN A 268 0.03 -38.35 -12.30
N ASN A 269 -0.95 -39.03 -11.69
CA ASN A 269 -1.03 -39.21 -10.24
C ASN A 269 -0.03 -40.28 -9.77
N TYR A 270 0.46 -40.14 -8.53
CA TYR A 270 1.31 -41.16 -7.91
C TYR A 270 0.46 -42.08 -7.04
N THR A 271 0.57 -43.39 -7.27
CA THR A 271 -0.25 -44.41 -6.60
C THR A 271 0.60 -45.47 -5.93
N ALA A 272 0.27 -45.81 -4.69
CA ALA A 272 0.93 -46.84 -3.89
C ALA A 272 0.52 -48.26 -4.33
N SER A 273 1.13 -49.28 -3.73
CA SER A 273 0.89 -50.69 -4.04
C SER A 273 -0.58 -51.12 -3.89
N ASP A 274 -1.29 -50.56 -2.91
CA ASP A 274 -2.70 -50.82 -2.65
C ASP A 274 -3.66 -50.04 -3.60
N GLY A 275 -3.12 -49.11 -4.39
CA GLY A 275 -3.87 -48.26 -5.31
C GLY A 275 -4.29 -46.90 -4.74
N THR A 276 -3.95 -46.59 -3.49
CA THR A 276 -4.17 -45.25 -2.92
C THR A 276 -3.29 -44.22 -3.61
N VAL A 277 -3.83 -43.01 -3.81
CA VAL A 277 -3.08 -41.88 -4.40
C VAL A 277 -2.35 -41.16 -3.27
N PHE A 278 -1.02 -41.10 -3.35
CA PHE A 278 -0.19 -40.40 -2.36
C PHE A 278 0.39 -39.06 -2.88
N TRP A 279 0.13 -38.74 -4.16
CA TRP A 279 0.29 -37.40 -4.71
C TRP A 279 -0.67 -37.21 -5.90
N ASN A 280 -1.60 -36.26 -5.78
CA ASN A 280 -2.60 -35.97 -6.82
C ASN A 280 -2.15 -34.77 -7.65
N THR A 281 -1.88 -35.01 -8.93
CA THR A 281 -1.50 -33.97 -9.90
C THR A 281 -2.68 -33.51 -10.75
N THR A 282 -3.87 -34.12 -10.66
CA THR A 282 -4.99 -33.89 -11.59
C THR A 282 -6.01 -32.83 -11.15
N THR A 283 -6.22 -32.60 -9.85
CA THR A 283 -7.32 -31.74 -9.37
C THR A 283 -6.94 -30.67 -8.33
N ALA A 284 -5.79 -30.79 -7.65
CA ALA A 284 -5.47 -29.95 -6.48
C ALA A 284 -4.18 -29.11 -6.59
N THR A 285 -3.40 -29.26 -7.66
CA THR A 285 -1.99 -28.81 -7.68
C THR A 285 -1.55 -28.31 -9.05
N THR A 286 -2.43 -27.70 -9.86
CA THR A 286 -2.07 -27.24 -11.23
C THR A 286 -0.82 -26.37 -11.27
N ALA A 287 -0.63 -25.53 -10.25
CA ALA A 287 0.58 -24.71 -10.09
C ALA A 287 1.81 -25.51 -9.64
N TYR A 288 1.64 -26.55 -8.79
CA TYR A 288 2.73 -27.29 -8.14
C TYR A 288 2.98 -28.66 -8.80
N ARG A 289 3.48 -28.66 -10.04
CA ARG A 289 3.75 -29.88 -10.84
C ARG A 289 5.18 -29.99 -11.31
N TYR A 290 6.07 -29.15 -10.81
CA TYR A 290 7.46 -29.10 -11.21
C TYR A 290 8.31 -29.83 -10.18
N ASN A 291 9.33 -30.55 -10.67
CA ASN A 291 10.36 -31.18 -9.83
C ASN A 291 9.79 -32.02 -8.69
N ILE A 292 8.89 -32.97 -9.00
CA ILE A 292 8.24 -33.82 -8.01
C ILE A 292 9.19 -34.90 -7.49
N PHE A 293 9.34 -35.00 -6.16
CA PHE A 293 10.12 -36.04 -5.47
C PHE A 293 9.59 -36.25 -4.04
N GLY A 294 10.14 -37.20 -3.28
CA GLY A 294 9.68 -37.41 -1.91
C GLY A 294 10.33 -38.55 -1.15
N LEU A 295 9.92 -38.68 0.11
CA LEU A 295 10.28 -39.78 1.00
C LEU A 295 9.09 -40.72 1.14
N GLY A 296 9.36 -42.00 1.35
CA GLY A 296 8.27 -42.93 1.65
C GLY A 296 8.64 -44.37 1.86
N ARG A 297 7.72 -45.10 2.48
CA ARG A 297 7.80 -46.54 2.70
C ARG A 297 6.54 -47.24 2.21
N ASP A 298 6.73 -48.30 1.43
CA ASP A 298 5.67 -49.21 0.98
C ASP A 298 6.23 -50.63 0.91
N ASP A 299 5.84 -51.45 1.90
CA ASP A 299 6.40 -52.77 2.12
C ASP A 299 6.03 -53.74 0.98
N ASN A 300 4.84 -53.54 0.38
CA ASN A 300 4.33 -54.36 -0.72
C ASN A 300 4.86 -53.92 -2.10
N SER A 301 5.40 -52.70 -2.21
CA SER A 301 6.04 -52.17 -3.43
C SER A 301 7.54 -52.45 -3.46
N ALA A 302 7.91 -53.73 -3.52
CA ALA A 302 9.31 -54.19 -3.49
C ALA A 302 10.11 -53.74 -2.25
N GLY A 303 9.42 -53.45 -1.14
CA GLY A 303 10.01 -52.94 0.08
C GLY A 303 10.66 -51.56 -0.11
N ILE A 304 10.04 -50.68 -0.90
CA ILE A 304 10.58 -49.33 -1.13
C ILE A 304 10.66 -48.60 0.22
N HIS A 305 11.80 -47.97 0.44
CA HIS A 305 12.11 -47.24 1.66
C HIS A 305 13.04 -46.09 1.33
N GLN A 306 12.46 -45.00 0.83
CA GLN A 306 13.17 -43.79 0.41
C GLN A 306 13.28 -42.82 1.59
N ARG A 307 14.46 -42.73 2.20
CA ARG A 307 14.77 -41.98 3.44
C ARG A 307 15.53 -40.67 3.20
N ILE A 308 16.01 -40.47 1.98
CA ILE A 308 16.64 -39.25 1.48
C ILE A 308 16.24 -39.08 0.02
N SER A 309 15.91 -37.86 -0.43
CA SER A 309 15.52 -37.62 -1.82
C SER A 309 15.72 -36.18 -2.28
N HIS A 310 15.92 -35.99 -3.59
CA HIS A 310 15.78 -34.73 -4.31
C HIS A 310 15.13 -34.97 -5.69
N SER A 311 14.68 -33.91 -6.35
CA SER A 311 14.24 -33.98 -7.75
C SER A 311 15.44 -34.14 -8.68
N VAL A 312 15.39 -35.11 -9.58
CA VAL A 312 16.39 -35.27 -10.65
C VAL A 312 15.95 -34.61 -11.96
N ASN A 313 14.79 -33.95 -11.97
CA ASN A 313 14.22 -33.36 -13.18
C ASN A 313 14.93 -32.06 -13.56
N ASN A 314 14.91 -31.73 -14.85
CA ASN A 314 15.33 -30.42 -15.36
C ASN A 314 14.06 -29.59 -15.58
N SER A 315 13.95 -28.40 -14.97
CA SER A 315 12.76 -27.55 -15.14
C SER A 315 12.63 -27.13 -16.61
N GLY A 316 11.47 -27.35 -17.21
CA GLY A 316 11.21 -27.29 -18.66
C GLY A 316 11.41 -25.95 -19.39
N THR A 317 12.18 -25.01 -18.86
CA THR A 317 12.57 -23.74 -19.50
C THR A 317 14.07 -23.42 -19.35
N THR A 318 14.82 -24.09 -18.47
CA THR A 318 16.24 -23.83 -18.22
C THR A 318 17.07 -25.11 -18.32
N THR A 319 18.36 -24.97 -18.64
CA THR A 319 19.31 -26.10 -18.79
C THR A 319 19.91 -26.58 -17.45
N THR A 320 19.44 -26.06 -16.31
CA THR A 320 20.06 -26.26 -15.00
C THR A 320 19.25 -27.25 -14.16
N ALA A 321 19.85 -28.40 -13.83
CA ALA A 321 19.19 -29.49 -13.10
C ALA A 321 18.53 -29.02 -11.78
N GLY A 322 17.28 -29.43 -11.54
CA GLY A 322 16.41 -28.99 -10.44
C GLY A 322 16.77 -29.53 -9.04
N GLN A 323 18.06 -29.66 -8.74
CA GLN A 323 18.57 -30.13 -7.43
C GLN A 323 18.62 -28.98 -6.40
N TYR A 324 17.58 -28.16 -6.33
CA TYR A 324 17.50 -27.02 -5.40
C TYR A 324 17.22 -27.43 -3.95
N LEU A 325 16.56 -28.59 -3.75
CA LEU A 325 16.15 -29.07 -2.45
C LEU A 325 16.44 -30.56 -2.31
N THR A 326 17.14 -30.93 -1.23
CA THR A 326 17.29 -32.31 -0.77
C THR A 326 16.63 -32.47 0.60
N VAL A 327 15.84 -33.53 0.77
CA VAL A 327 15.14 -33.85 2.02
C VAL A 327 15.61 -35.19 2.55
N SER A 328 15.82 -35.31 3.85
CA SER A 328 16.31 -36.53 4.50
C SER A 328 15.69 -36.72 5.89
N THR A 329 15.65 -37.98 6.32
CA THR A 329 15.30 -38.41 7.69
C THR A 329 16.37 -38.05 8.74
N ASN A 330 17.54 -37.55 8.32
CA ASN A 330 18.62 -37.07 9.19
C ASN A 330 19.42 -35.94 8.49
N ASN A 331 20.42 -35.40 9.18
CA ASN A 331 21.32 -34.36 8.64
C ASN A 331 22.42 -34.89 7.68
N ASN A 332 22.27 -36.08 7.11
CA ASN A 332 23.22 -36.61 6.13
C ASN A 332 22.62 -36.44 4.73
N PHE A 333 23.14 -35.51 3.95
CA PHE A 333 22.66 -35.23 2.59
C PHE A 333 23.53 -35.82 1.48
N THR A 334 24.48 -36.70 1.82
CA THR A 334 25.52 -37.17 0.88
C THR A 334 25.56 -38.68 0.73
N SER A 335 25.07 -39.43 1.72
CA SER A 335 25.09 -40.89 1.72
C SER A 335 23.96 -41.49 0.89
N GLN A 336 24.15 -42.74 0.47
CA GLN A 336 23.14 -43.49 -0.28
C GLN A 336 21.91 -43.74 0.61
N ASN A 337 20.75 -43.89 -0.03
CA ASN A 337 19.47 -44.13 0.63
C ASN A 337 19.48 -45.36 1.60
N THR A 338 20.34 -46.35 1.33
CA THR A 338 20.51 -47.57 2.14
C THR A 338 21.50 -47.43 3.29
N SER A 339 22.05 -46.24 3.53
CA SER A 339 22.98 -46.02 4.64
C SER A 339 22.28 -46.28 5.99
N VAL A 340 22.94 -47.06 6.84
CA VAL A 340 22.45 -47.44 8.19
C VAL A 340 22.18 -46.25 9.12
N ASN A 341 22.69 -45.07 8.77
CA ASN A 341 22.53 -43.86 9.57
C ASN A 341 21.25 -43.10 9.26
N HIS A 342 20.54 -43.39 8.17
CA HIS A 342 19.23 -42.80 7.90
C HIS A 342 18.16 -43.51 8.74
N PRO A 343 17.44 -42.79 9.64
CA PRO A 343 16.35 -43.36 10.39
C PRO A 343 15.26 -43.97 9.50
N ASP A 344 14.70 -45.09 9.93
CA ASP A 344 13.63 -45.76 9.19
C ASP A 344 12.30 -45.00 9.31
N ILE A 345 11.63 -44.83 8.17
CA ILE A 345 10.20 -44.44 8.12
C ILE A 345 9.37 -45.53 8.81
N SER A 346 8.59 -45.10 9.80
CA SER A 346 8.00 -45.99 10.81
C SER A 346 6.83 -46.83 10.26
N ASN A 347 5.95 -46.23 9.46
CA ASN A 347 4.73 -46.89 9.00
C ASN A 347 4.81 -47.34 7.54
N ASP A 348 4.07 -48.41 7.22
CA ASP A 348 3.78 -48.79 5.84
C ASP A 348 2.80 -47.79 5.18
N LEU A 349 2.92 -47.61 3.87
CA LEU A 349 2.17 -46.63 3.07
C LEU A 349 2.24 -45.22 3.66
N GLN A 350 3.43 -44.79 4.07
CA GLN A 350 3.69 -43.46 4.61
C GLN A 350 4.60 -42.71 3.64
N PHE A 351 4.11 -41.60 3.10
CA PHE A 351 4.76 -40.78 2.07
C PHE A 351 4.69 -39.29 2.41
N ILE A 352 5.76 -38.56 2.09
CA ILE A 352 5.76 -37.10 2.02
C ILE A 352 6.37 -36.69 0.69
N MET A 353 5.58 -35.95 -0.09
CA MET A 353 5.89 -35.59 -1.47
C MET A 353 6.04 -34.09 -1.60
N TYR A 354 6.94 -33.66 -2.48
CA TYR A 354 7.27 -32.25 -2.71
C TYR A 354 7.14 -31.94 -4.19
N ALA A 355 6.68 -30.72 -4.50
CA ALA A 355 6.71 -30.15 -5.83
C ALA A 355 6.87 -28.62 -5.74
N ASP A 356 7.46 -27.99 -6.74
CA ASP A 356 7.51 -26.53 -6.83
C ASP A 356 6.58 -25.96 -7.90
N ASN A 357 6.40 -24.64 -7.84
CA ASN A 357 5.56 -23.87 -8.76
C ASN A 357 6.25 -23.47 -10.09
N GLY A 358 7.51 -23.86 -10.31
CA GLY A 358 8.27 -23.48 -11.49
C GLY A 358 8.86 -22.06 -11.48
N GLY A 359 8.70 -21.28 -10.41
CA GLY A 359 9.23 -19.92 -10.27
C GLY A 359 10.76 -19.83 -10.40
N ASP A 360 11.30 -18.69 -10.81
CA ASP A 360 12.76 -18.51 -10.94
C ASP A 360 13.42 -18.57 -9.55
N TYR A 361 14.33 -19.52 -9.37
CA TYR A 361 15.02 -19.72 -8.09
C TYR A 361 15.97 -18.57 -7.72
N THR A 362 16.30 -17.71 -8.69
CA THR A 362 17.15 -16.54 -8.48
C THR A 362 16.38 -15.25 -8.22
N ASP A 363 15.06 -15.27 -8.36
CA ASP A 363 14.19 -14.10 -8.23
C ASP A 363 13.65 -13.94 -6.80
N TYR A 364 14.06 -12.85 -6.14
CA TYR A 364 13.59 -12.37 -4.84
C TYR A 364 12.97 -10.97 -4.98
N SER A 365 12.05 -10.81 -5.93
CA SER A 365 11.36 -9.52 -6.16
C SER A 365 10.03 -9.38 -5.40
N THR A 366 9.45 -10.48 -4.91
CA THR A 366 8.12 -10.45 -4.28
C THR A 366 8.21 -10.01 -2.81
N PRO A 367 7.55 -8.91 -2.40
CA PRO A 367 7.53 -8.48 -1.01
C PRO A 367 7.00 -9.57 -0.07
N PHE A 368 7.50 -9.58 1.16
CA PHE A 368 7.12 -10.53 2.19
C PHE A 368 7.28 -9.90 3.57
N SER A 369 6.17 -9.71 4.28
CA SER A 369 6.13 -9.22 5.66
C SER A 369 5.84 -10.37 6.63
N SER A 370 6.47 -10.34 7.80
CA SER A 370 6.22 -11.27 8.90
C SER A 370 6.85 -10.72 10.18
N PRO A 371 6.19 -10.78 11.36
CA PRO A 371 6.72 -10.24 12.64
C PRO A 371 8.05 -10.83 13.14
N SER A 372 8.61 -11.80 12.42
CA SER A 372 9.87 -12.49 12.74
C SER A 372 11.03 -12.09 11.81
N ILE A 373 10.78 -11.16 10.88
CA ILE A 373 11.77 -10.58 9.99
C ILE A 373 11.87 -9.09 10.32
N THR A 374 13.06 -8.62 10.64
CA THR A 374 13.36 -7.20 10.82
C THR A 374 13.74 -6.60 9.46
N GLY A 375 13.05 -5.56 9.02
CA GLY A 375 13.22 -4.89 7.71
C GLY A 375 12.49 -5.55 6.53
N ILE A 376 12.70 -5.02 5.31
CA ILE A 376 11.97 -5.42 4.10
C ILE A 376 12.34 -6.85 3.66
N GLY A 377 11.48 -7.80 3.97
CA GLY A 377 11.56 -9.18 3.47
C GLY A 377 11.16 -9.28 2.00
N LYS A 378 11.92 -10.05 1.22
CA LYS A 378 11.55 -10.45 -0.14
C LYS A 378 11.57 -11.97 -0.26
N ARG A 379 10.45 -12.57 -0.65
CA ARG A 379 10.35 -14.03 -0.85
C ARG A 379 10.79 -14.45 -2.24
N ASN A 380 11.35 -15.65 -2.32
CA ASN A 380 11.71 -16.27 -3.59
C ASN A 380 10.45 -16.61 -4.39
N SER A 381 10.49 -16.35 -5.70
CA SER A 381 9.37 -16.66 -6.60
C SER A 381 9.10 -18.18 -6.71
N ARG A 382 10.10 -19.03 -6.40
CA ARG A 382 9.95 -20.49 -6.32
C ARG A 382 9.39 -20.89 -4.95
N ILE A 383 8.16 -21.39 -4.97
CA ILE A 383 7.47 -21.88 -3.77
C ILE A 383 7.36 -23.39 -3.88
N TRP A 384 7.61 -24.11 -2.78
CA TRP A 384 7.38 -25.54 -2.68
C TRP A 384 6.08 -25.85 -1.96
N GLN A 385 5.42 -26.90 -2.43
CA GLN A 385 4.31 -27.55 -1.74
C GLN A 385 4.79 -28.92 -1.26
N ALA A 386 4.60 -29.19 0.03
CA ALA A 386 4.74 -30.51 0.62
C ALA A 386 3.34 -31.11 0.86
N GLN A 387 3.18 -32.41 0.63
CA GLN A 387 2.02 -33.18 1.04
C GLN A 387 2.46 -34.40 1.83
N ASP A 388 2.14 -34.41 3.12
CA ASP A 388 2.30 -35.54 4.02
C ASP A 388 1.03 -36.41 3.97
N THR A 389 1.16 -37.72 4.14
CA THR A 389 0.04 -38.68 4.15
C THR A 389 -0.26 -39.28 5.53
N LYS A 390 0.70 -39.28 6.47
CA LYS A 390 0.57 -39.97 7.77
C LYS A 390 1.35 -39.31 8.93
N GLY A 391 1.89 -38.11 8.75
CA GLY A 391 2.64 -37.39 9.78
C GLY A 391 4.07 -37.92 9.93
N PHE A 392 5.03 -37.31 9.24
CA PHE A 392 6.46 -37.64 9.37
C PHE A 392 7.12 -36.99 10.60
N GLY A 393 6.54 -35.92 11.13
CA GLY A 393 7.19 -35.07 12.13
C GLY A 393 8.38 -34.31 11.55
N VAL A 394 9.41 -34.09 12.37
CA VAL A 394 10.59 -33.31 11.99
C VAL A 394 11.46 -34.07 10.97
N LEU A 395 11.73 -33.41 9.84
CA LEU A 395 12.66 -33.85 8.80
C LEU A 395 13.77 -32.82 8.59
N HIS A 396 14.81 -33.22 7.85
CA HIS A 396 15.96 -32.38 7.53
C HIS A 396 15.92 -31.97 6.05
N TYR A 397 16.21 -30.70 5.81
CA TYR A 397 16.15 -30.08 4.49
C TYR A 397 17.49 -29.40 4.19
N GLN A 398 18.00 -29.58 2.98
CA GLN A 398 19.16 -28.87 2.45
C GLN A 398 18.75 -28.15 1.18
N PHE A 399 18.80 -26.82 1.23
CA PHE A 399 18.62 -25.94 0.09
C PHE A 399 19.98 -25.70 -0.55
N ASN A 400 20.07 -25.91 -1.86
CA ASN A 400 21.31 -25.82 -2.64
C ASN A 400 21.21 -24.70 -3.66
N ASN A 401 22.38 -24.19 -4.09
CA ASN A 401 22.50 -23.14 -5.11
C ASN A 401 21.73 -21.84 -4.75
N ILE A 402 21.63 -21.51 -3.46
CA ILE A 402 21.02 -20.26 -3.00
C ILE A 402 21.87 -19.09 -3.53
N PRO A 403 21.26 -18.11 -4.25
CA PRO A 403 21.97 -16.92 -4.68
C PRO A 403 22.58 -16.17 -3.48
N GLY A 404 23.82 -15.72 -3.63
CA GLY A 404 24.46 -14.84 -2.65
C GLY A 404 24.10 -13.37 -2.89
N GLY A 405 24.51 -12.50 -1.98
CA GLY A 405 24.34 -11.04 -2.10
C GLY A 405 23.34 -10.42 -1.12
N HIS A 406 22.58 -11.25 -0.40
CA HIS A 406 21.64 -10.79 0.63
C HIS A 406 22.25 -10.84 2.05
N SER A 407 21.77 -9.95 2.92
CA SER A 407 22.26 -9.77 4.30
C SER A 407 21.78 -10.90 5.23
N ASN A 408 20.49 -11.25 5.17
CA ASN A 408 19.93 -12.36 5.95
C ASN A 408 19.06 -13.28 5.08
N TYR A 409 18.92 -14.53 5.52
CA TYR A 409 18.12 -15.55 4.86
C TYR A 409 17.20 -16.24 5.87
N TYR A 410 15.98 -16.53 5.43
CA TYR A 410 14.95 -17.18 6.22
C TYR A 410 14.22 -18.24 5.39
N ILE A 411 13.55 -19.16 6.07
CA ILE A 411 12.54 -20.04 5.49
C ILE A 411 11.18 -19.63 6.04
N ALA A 412 10.29 -19.22 5.14
CA ALA A 412 8.88 -19.04 5.45
C ALA A 412 8.13 -20.33 5.16
N LYS A 413 7.20 -20.70 6.04
CA LYS A 413 6.27 -21.83 5.93
C LYS A 413 4.85 -21.29 6.14
N SER A 414 3.88 -21.80 5.38
CA SER A 414 2.46 -21.39 5.45
C SER A 414 1.52 -22.55 5.11
N ASP A 415 0.24 -22.43 5.48
CA ASP A 415 -0.84 -23.33 5.06
C ASP A 415 -1.38 -23.00 3.66
N ASP A 416 -1.09 -21.82 3.13
CA ASP A 416 -1.52 -21.34 1.80
C ASP A 416 -0.34 -20.80 0.95
N PRO A 417 -0.43 -20.83 -0.39
CA PRO A 417 0.65 -20.42 -1.28
C PRO A 417 0.90 -18.90 -1.33
N SER A 418 -0.04 -18.09 -0.82
CA SER A 418 0.12 -16.63 -0.71
C SER A 418 0.81 -16.21 0.59
N PHE A 419 1.04 -17.15 1.52
CA PHE A 419 1.65 -16.91 2.82
C PHE A 419 0.83 -15.92 3.68
N THR A 420 -0.45 -16.23 3.87
CA THR A 420 -1.40 -15.43 4.66
C THR A 420 -1.95 -16.19 5.88
N SER A 421 -1.79 -17.51 5.94
CA SER A 421 -2.38 -18.39 6.96
C SER A 421 -1.34 -19.22 7.69
N ASN A 422 -1.26 -19.09 9.02
CA ASN A 422 -0.33 -19.81 9.90
C ASN A 422 1.14 -19.70 9.43
N VAL A 423 1.54 -18.48 9.06
CA VAL A 423 2.90 -18.21 8.58
C VAL A 423 3.89 -18.33 9.73
N THR A 424 4.94 -19.14 9.53
CA THR A 424 6.08 -19.23 10.45
C THR A 424 7.36 -18.97 9.68
N VAL A 425 8.24 -18.15 10.23
CA VAL A 425 9.52 -17.80 9.60
C VAL A 425 10.67 -18.21 10.52
N THR A 426 11.65 -18.90 9.95
CA THR A 426 12.84 -19.37 10.69
C THR A 426 14.11 -18.87 10.01
N PRO A 427 15.03 -18.19 10.72
CA PRO A 427 16.31 -17.77 10.15
C PRO A 427 17.17 -18.98 9.78
N ILE A 428 17.94 -18.86 8.70
CA ILE A 428 18.87 -19.89 8.23
C ILE A 428 20.25 -19.29 7.93
N THR A 429 21.28 -20.12 8.07
CA THR A 429 22.64 -19.75 7.69
C THR A 429 22.96 -20.32 6.32
N VAL A 430 23.29 -19.43 5.37
CA VAL A 430 23.76 -19.83 4.03
C VAL A 430 25.29 -19.87 4.02
N THR A 431 25.87 -21.04 3.81
CA THR A 431 27.33 -21.23 3.66
C THR A 431 27.63 -21.79 2.28
N GLY A 432 28.37 -21.04 1.46
CA GLY A 432 28.74 -21.49 0.12
C GLY A 432 27.55 -21.81 -0.79
N GLY A 433 26.45 -21.05 -0.67
CA GLY A 433 25.21 -21.26 -1.44
C GLY A 433 24.36 -22.44 -0.96
N THR A 434 24.62 -22.97 0.23
CA THR A 434 23.86 -24.08 0.83
C THR A 434 23.31 -23.67 2.20
N ALA A 435 22.08 -24.07 2.52
CA ALA A 435 21.50 -23.92 3.86
C ALA A 435 20.84 -25.23 4.31
N GLU A 436 20.99 -25.56 5.59
CA GLU A 436 20.39 -26.74 6.20
C GLU A 436 19.45 -26.34 7.34
N ILE A 437 18.27 -26.96 7.39
CA ILE A 437 17.26 -26.68 8.42
C ILE A 437 16.47 -27.95 8.77
N GLN A 438 15.99 -28.01 10.01
CA GLN A 438 14.98 -28.99 10.44
C GLN A 438 13.60 -28.35 10.41
N MET A 439 12.63 -29.01 9.78
CA MET A 439 11.24 -28.53 9.74
C MET A 439 10.27 -29.67 10.00
N ASP A 440 9.20 -29.37 10.73
CA ASP A 440 8.01 -30.21 10.81
C ASP A 440 6.94 -29.64 9.88
N LEU A 441 6.59 -30.38 8.82
CA LEU A 441 5.55 -30.01 7.86
C LEU A 441 4.27 -30.84 8.05
N ASN A 442 4.10 -31.46 9.22
CA ASN A 442 2.91 -32.25 9.52
C ASN A 442 1.68 -31.34 9.62
N ASN A 443 0.83 -31.39 8.59
CA ASN A 443 -0.43 -30.63 8.52
C ASN A 443 -1.67 -31.54 8.37
N GLN A 444 -1.62 -32.76 8.93
CA GLN A 444 -2.69 -33.75 8.79
C GLN A 444 -4.03 -33.31 9.39
N GLY A 445 -4.03 -32.38 10.34
CA GLY A 445 -5.24 -31.97 11.09
C GLY A 445 -6.06 -30.84 10.46
N THR A 446 -5.46 -30.03 9.58
CA THR A 446 -5.99 -28.71 9.20
C THR A 446 -6.00 -28.45 7.69
N ASN A 447 -5.16 -29.14 6.89
CA ASN A 447 -5.10 -28.94 5.42
C ASN A 447 -4.83 -30.23 4.61
N ASN A 448 -5.40 -31.36 5.03
CA ASN A 448 -5.17 -32.68 4.38
C ASN A 448 -3.68 -33.01 4.14
N GLY A 449 -2.79 -32.55 5.04
CA GLY A 449 -1.36 -32.78 4.96
C GLY A 449 -0.58 -31.83 4.06
N VAL A 450 -1.19 -30.78 3.50
CA VAL A 450 -0.52 -29.83 2.60
C VAL A 450 0.12 -28.67 3.35
N THR A 451 1.34 -28.31 2.98
CA THR A 451 2.08 -27.15 3.51
C THR A 451 2.87 -26.47 2.39
N TYR A 452 3.00 -25.15 2.43
CA TYR A 452 3.81 -24.36 1.51
C TYR A 452 5.04 -23.78 2.21
N PHE A 453 6.16 -23.66 1.51
CA PHE A 453 7.36 -23.00 2.04
C PHE A 453 8.22 -22.39 0.93
N THR A 454 9.02 -21.38 1.29
CA THR A 454 9.94 -20.68 0.38
C THR A 454 11.12 -20.05 1.12
N LEU A 455 12.15 -19.64 0.39
CA LEU A 455 13.25 -18.82 0.91
C LEU A 455 12.81 -17.35 0.96
N VAL A 456 13.26 -16.64 1.98
CA VAL A 456 13.06 -15.19 2.13
C VAL A 456 14.40 -14.54 2.44
N VAL A 457 14.64 -13.35 1.91
CA VAL A 457 15.86 -12.58 2.12
C VAL A 457 15.55 -11.19 2.64
N THR A 458 16.50 -10.60 3.37
CA THR A 458 16.52 -9.15 3.64
C THR A 458 17.87 -8.59 3.21
N ASP A 459 17.86 -7.40 2.61
CA ASP A 459 19.06 -6.70 2.12
C ASP A 459 19.52 -5.58 3.06
N MET A 460 18.69 -5.19 4.03
CA MET A 460 19.04 -4.14 4.98
C MET A 460 19.83 -4.66 6.18
N PRO A 461 20.76 -3.86 6.74
CA PRO A 461 21.20 -4.04 8.12
C PRO A 461 19.97 -4.08 9.05
N PRO A 462 20.04 -4.74 10.22
CA PRO A 462 18.98 -4.59 11.20
C PRO A 462 18.85 -3.09 11.54
N CYS A 463 17.72 -2.51 11.16
CA CYS A 463 17.20 -1.28 11.76
C CYS A 463 17.04 -1.63 13.25
N SER A 464 17.89 -1.07 14.11
CA SER A 464 18.01 -1.51 15.51
C SER A 464 17.77 -0.38 16.50
N ASP A 465 17.03 0.63 16.05
CA ASP A 465 16.67 1.79 16.84
C ASP A 465 15.25 1.62 17.42
N ILE A 466 14.68 2.70 17.95
CA ILE A 466 13.30 2.71 18.48
C ILE A 466 12.30 2.52 17.32
N ASP A 467 11.13 2.01 17.65
CA ASP A 467 9.98 1.75 16.77
C ASP A 467 8.83 2.45 17.52
N SER A 468 8.57 3.70 17.13
CA SER A 468 7.81 4.68 17.89
C SER A 468 6.30 4.39 17.84
N ASP A 469 5.78 3.96 16.69
CA ASP A 469 4.38 3.60 16.47
C ASP A 469 4.04 2.12 16.73
N GLY A 470 5.04 1.23 16.80
CA GLY A 470 4.87 -0.19 17.07
C GLY A 470 4.38 -1.02 15.89
N ASP A 471 4.54 -0.55 14.65
CA ASP A 471 4.13 -1.27 13.45
C ASP A 471 5.09 -2.41 13.04
N GLY A 472 6.28 -2.43 13.66
CA GLY A 472 7.33 -3.43 13.46
C GLY A 472 8.45 -3.01 12.50
N ILE A 473 8.43 -1.78 12.00
CA ILE A 473 9.50 -1.06 11.32
C ILE A 473 10.08 -0.06 12.34
N ALA A 474 11.39 0.14 12.32
CA ALA A 474 12.05 1.00 13.31
C ALA A 474 12.33 2.34 12.67
N ASP A 475 12.17 3.44 13.41
CA ASP A 475 12.15 4.83 12.93
C ASP A 475 13.25 5.14 11.91
N SER A 476 14.47 4.64 12.16
CA SER A 476 15.62 4.75 11.24
C SER A 476 15.40 4.25 9.79
N CYS A 477 14.33 3.50 9.56
CA CYS A 477 13.95 2.82 8.33
C CYS A 477 12.45 2.93 8.04
N ASP A 478 11.69 3.64 8.88
CA ASP A 478 10.34 4.07 8.60
C ASP A 478 10.38 5.34 7.74
N LEU A 479 9.28 5.63 7.04
CA LEU A 479 9.08 6.91 6.35
C LEU A 479 7.97 7.74 7.01
N ASP A 480 7.29 7.20 8.02
CA ASP A 480 6.13 7.74 8.72
C ASP A 480 6.15 7.16 10.16
N ASP A 481 6.99 7.75 11.02
CA ASP A 481 7.39 7.20 12.33
C ASP A 481 6.24 7.14 13.39
N ASP A 482 5.09 7.78 13.14
CA ASP A 482 3.90 7.74 14.00
C ASP A 482 2.64 7.14 13.36
N ASN A 483 2.72 6.79 12.07
CA ASN A 483 1.67 6.14 11.31
C ASN A 483 0.38 6.98 11.14
N ASP A 484 0.52 8.31 11.10
CA ASP A 484 -0.56 9.24 10.79
C ASP A 484 -0.83 9.35 9.27
N GLY A 485 0.07 8.83 8.43
CA GLY A 485 -0.02 8.84 6.97
C GLY A 485 0.82 9.92 6.30
N ILE A 486 1.28 10.93 7.02
CA ILE A 486 2.15 12.00 6.54
C ILE A 486 3.60 11.52 6.69
N LEU A 487 4.43 11.74 5.68
CA LEU A 487 5.82 11.26 5.74
C LEU A 487 6.69 12.20 6.58
N ASP A 488 7.67 11.68 7.34
CA ASP A 488 8.57 12.48 8.20
C ASP A 488 9.25 13.63 7.43
N VAL A 489 9.56 13.36 6.15
CA VAL A 489 10.21 14.32 5.25
C VAL A 489 9.30 15.47 4.82
N ASN A 490 7.99 15.23 4.81
CA ASN A 490 6.95 16.19 4.49
C ASN A 490 6.57 17.02 5.72
N GLU A 491 6.53 16.40 6.89
CA GLU A 491 6.27 17.08 8.16
C GLU A 491 7.44 18.00 8.53
N CYS A 492 8.67 17.48 8.44
CA CYS A 492 9.88 18.20 8.77
C CYS A 492 10.89 18.26 7.62
N PRO A 493 10.66 19.09 6.59
CA PRO A 493 11.62 19.26 5.50
C PRO A 493 12.99 19.72 6.02
N PRO A 494 14.13 19.26 5.45
CA PRO A 494 15.45 19.46 6.03
C PRO A 494 15.77 20.93 6.33
N SER A 495 15.98 21.25 7.60
CA SER A 495 16.32 22.61 8.03
C SER A 495 17.64 23.07 7.41
N ALA A 496 17.67 24.31 6.89
CA ALA A 496 18.88 24.94 6.39
C ALA A 496 19.94 25.00 7.51
N ASP A 497 21.20 24.68 7.19
CA ASP A 497 22.32 24.83 8.13
C ASP A 497 22.35 26.26 8.67
N LEU A 498 22.21 26.41 9.99
CA LEU A 498 22.18 27.69 10.68
C LEU A 498 23.57 28.35 10.74
N ILE A 499 24.61 27.59 10.40
CA ILE A 499 26.00 28.07 10.37
C ILE A 499 26.35 28.64 9.00
N THR A 500 26.86 29.86 9.03
CA THR A 500 27.41 30.51 7.85
C THR A 500 28.92 30.31 7.78
N ASN A 501 29.42 29.84 6.63
CA ASN A 501 30.86 29.62 6.38
C ASN A 501 31.52 28.71 7.43
N GLY A 502 30.90 27.56 7.70
CA GLY A 502 31.40 26.51 8.58
C GLY A 502 32.71 25.86 8.15
N THR A 503 33.06 25.95 6.86
CA THR A 503 34.31 25.44 6.28
C THR A 503 35.43 26.48 6.26
N PHE A 504 35.28 27.62 6.96
CA PHE A 504 36.28 28.67 7.16
C PHE A 504 37.05 29.21 5.92
N ILE A 505 36.50 29.09 4.70
CA ILE A 505 37.15 29.49 3.43
C ILE A 505 37.37 31.02 3.34
N ASN A 506 36.60 31.81 4.09
CA ASN A 506 36.78 33.26 4.22
C ASN A 506 36.60 33.74 5.68
N SER A 507 37.04 34.95 6.01
CA SER A 507 37.08 35.48 7.38
C SER A 507 35.81 36.23 7.83
N SER A 508 34.68 36.10 7.13
CA SER A 508 33.59 37.09 7.23
C SER A 508 32.48 36.77 8.25
N ALA A 509 32.31 35.51 8.66
CA ALA A 509 31.12 35.07 9.41
C ALA A 509 31.34 34.70 10.88
N TRP A 510 32.59 34.55 11.31
CA TRP A 510 32.94 34.11 12.67
C TRP A 510 33.69 35.21 13.42
N TYR A 511 33.37 35.39 14.70
CA TYR A 511 34.20 36.18 15.61
C TYR A 511 35.26 35.25 16.24
N ALA A 512 36.53 35.59 16.04
CA ALA A 512 37.67 34.82 16.51
C ALA A 512 38.54 35.68 17.44
N ASN A 513 38.75 35.22 18.68
CA ASN A 513 39.69 35.83 19.63
C ASN A 513 40.79 34.82 19.95
N ASN A 514 42.04 35.14 19.59
CA ASN A 514 43.22 34.26 19.61
C ASN A 514 43.18 33.03 18.68
N TRP A 515 42.02 32.72 18.10
CA TRP A 515 41.88 31.80 16.97
C TRP A 515 42.30 32.45 15.65
N VAL A 516 42.89 31.67 14.76
CA VAL A 516 43.24 32.08 13.39
C VAL A 516 42.23 31.50 12.42
N VAL A 517 41.57 32.36 11.63
CA VAL A 517 40.55 32.00 10.61
C VAL A 517 40.91 32.68 9.27
N GLY A 518 40.69 31.99 8.15
CA GLY A 518 40.82 32.59 6.81
C GLY A 518 42.25 32.95 6.38
N SER A 519 43.24 32.14 6.76
CA SER A 519 44.65 32.27 6.32
C SER A 519 44.92 31.38 5.08
N SER A 520 46.15 30.91 4.85
CA SER A 520 46.46 29.94 3.76
C SER A 520 45.81 28.55 3.94
N TYR A 521 44.97 28.37 4.96
CA TYR A 521 44.33 27.13 5.38
C TYR A 521 42.80 27.30 5.38
N THR A 522 42.07 26.22 5.12
CA THR A 522 40.59 26.18 5.06
C THR A 522 39.93 25.86 6.40
N TYR A 523 40.65 25.90 7.52
CA TYR A 523 40.13 25.58 8.85
C TYR A 523 40.50 26.67 9.88
N ALA A 524 39.78 26.69 11.01
CA ALA A 524 40.13 27.50 12.17
C ALA A 524 41.12 26.75 13.06
N TYR A 525 42.14 27.43 13.59
CA TYR A 525 43.09 26.80 14.51
C TYR A 525 43.62 27.76 15.59
N ILE A 526 44.16 27.19 16.65
CA ILE A 526 44.83 27.89 17.75
C ILE A 526 46.12 27.15 18.14
N THR A 527 47.18 27.92 18.42
CA THR A 527 48.50 27.39 18.81
C THR A 527 49.09 28.08 20.06
N SER A 528 48.30 28.91 20.73
CA SER A 528 48.73 29.64 21.93
C SER A 528 47.53 29.96 22.81
N ASP A 529 47.19 29.00 23.64
CA ASP A 529 46.03 28.91 24.51
C ASP A 529 46.47 29.17 25.97
N GLY A 530 46.21 30.39 26.45
CA GLY A 530 46.39 30.67 27.87
C GLY A 530 45.51 29.78 28.76
N ASN A 531 45.86 29.68 30.04
CA ASN A 531 45.25 28.74 30.99
C ASN A 531 43.96 29.29 31.62
N THR A 532 43.27 30.19 30.92
CA THR A 532 42.09 30.90 31.44
C THR A 532 40.89 30.62 30.55
N PRO A 533 39.83 29.97 31.06
CA PRO A 533 38.60 29.76 30.31
C PRO A 533 37.97 31.07 29.82
N ASN A 534 37.27 31.03 28.68
CA ASN A 534 36.62 32.14 27.99
C ASN A 534 37.58 33.22 27.45
N THR A 535 38.86 32.89 27.27
CA THR A 535 39.84 33.83 26.69
C THR A 535 40.13 33.54 25.22
N ASN A 536 40.11 32.29 24.79
CA ASN A 536 40.37 31.91 23.41
C ASN A 536 39.10 31.34 22.77
N ILE A 537 38.27 32.24 22.24
CA ILE A 537 36.92 31.91 21.79
C ILE A 537 36.76 32.06 20.27
N LEU A 538 36.01 31.14 19.69
CA LEU A 538 35.52 31.19 18.33
C LEU A 538 33.99 31.11 18.38
N THR A 539 33.31 32.14 17.88
CA THR A 539 31.85 32.28 18.04
C THR A 539 31.14 32.72 16.78
N GLN A 540 29.89 32.27 16.61
CA GLN A 540 28.96 32.77 15.62
C GLN A 540 27.56 32.93 16.23
N THR A 541 26.87 34.01 15.88
CA THR A 541 25.45 34.17 16.20
C THR A 541 24.62 33.32 15.25
N VAL A 542 23.83 32.41 15.81
CA VAL A 542 22.88 31.55 15.09
C VAL A 542 21.47 32.07 15.32
N ASN A 543 20.66 32.08 14.27
CA ASN A 543 19.26 32.52 14.30
C ASN A 543 18.36 31.37 13.85
N GLY A 544 17.09 31.42 14.25
CA GLY A 544 16.09 30.43 13.86
C GLY A 544 16.09 29.17 14.73
N LEU A 545 16.64 29.22 15.94
CA LEU A 545 16.54 28.11 16.89
C LEU A 545 15.11 27.99 17.44
N THR A 546 14.61 26.77 17.56
CA THR A 546 13.36 26.42 18.26
C THR A 546 13.69 25.49 19.41
N PRO A 547 12.89 25.47 20.49
CA PRO A 547 12.96 24.40 21.49
C PRO A 547 12.96 23.02 20.81
N GLY A 548 13.73 22.06 21.31
CA GLY A 548 13.87 20.73 20.71
C GLY A 548 15.32 20.24 20.65
N SER A 549 15.58 19.28 19.77
CA SER A 549 16.91 18.69 19.57
C SER A 549 17.72 19.50 18.56
N VAL A 550 18.95 19.90 18.93
CA VAL A 550 19.84 20.64 18.03
C VAL A 550 21.12 19.83 17.83
N THR A 551 21.49 19.60 16.57
CA THR A 551 22.66 18.83 16.17
C THR A 551 23.75 19.74 15.62
N LEU A 552 24.90 19.72 16.28
CA LEU A 552 26.14 20.39 15.86
C LEU A 552 27.11 19.35 15.28
N ASN A 553 27.49 19.50 14.00
CA ASN A 553 28.56 18.73 13.40
C ASN A 553 29.80 19.62 13.21
N PHE A 554 30.99 19.07 13.46
CA PHE A 554 32.26 19.72 13.09
C PHE A 554 33.39 18.70 13.03
N SER A 555 34.37 18.98 12.19
CA SER A 555 35.66 18.30 12.15
C SER A 555 36.59 18.92 13.20
N THR A 556 37.26 18.12 14.03
CA THR A 556 38.30 18.61 14.96
C THR A 556 39.59 17.80 14.91
N LEU A 557 40.70 18.46 15.24
CA LEU A 557 42.03 17.87 15.35
C LEU A 557 42.73 18.42 16.61
N PHE A 558 43.29 17.53 17.42
CA PHE A 558 44.17 17.89 18.55
C PHE A 558 45.61 17.48 18.19
N PHE A 559 46.53 18.45 18.16
CA PHE A 559 47.94 18.25 17.82
C PHE A 559 48.78 18.04 19.08
N ASN A 560 49.64 17.04 19.02
CA ASN A 560 50.47 16.60 20.12
C ASN A 560 51.63 17.57 20.43
N GLY A 561 51.42 18.44 21.43
CA GLY A 561 52.39 19.39 21.99
C GLY A 561 52.98 18.96 23.34
N GLY A 562 52.37 17.97 24.00
CA GLY A 562 52.88 17.31 25.21
C GLY A 562 52.31 17.87 26.53
N ASN A 563 51.34 18.79 26.46
CA ASN A 563 50.59 19.32 27.60
C ASN A 563 49.10 18.96 27.47
N GLN A 564 48.25 19.26 28.47
CA GLN A 564 46.80 19.01 28.36
C GLN A 564 46.08 20.27 27.88
N GLU A 565 45.30 20.12 26.81
CA GLU A 565 44.43 21.14 26.26
C GLU A 565 42.97 20.77 26.44
N LYS A 566 42.12 21.80 26.53
CA LYS A 566 40.69 21.64 26.69
C LYS A 566 39.92 22.49 25.68
N LEU A 567 38.93 21.88 25.02
CA LEU A 567 37.94 22.57 24.18
C LEU A 567 36.56 22.39 24.79
N ASP A 568 35.93 23.48 25.21
CA ASP A 568 34.54 23.49 25.67
C ASP A 568 33.63 24.06 24.58
N VAL A 569 32.49 23.40 24.34
CA VAL A 569 31.48 23.80 23.35
C VAL A 569 30.22 24.25 24.05
N TYR A 570 29.72 25.44 23.67
CA TYR A 570 28.56 26.09 24.26
C TYR A 570 27.56 26.50 23.19
N LEU A 571 26.27 26.46 23.54
CA LEU A 571 25.22 27.23 22.85
C LEU A 571 24.55 28.17 23.86
N GLY A 572 24.58 29.47 23.56
CA GLY A 572 24.24 30.50 24.53
C GLY A 572 25.20 30.49 25.72
N ASN A 573 24.67 30.34 26.93
CA ASN A 573 25.46 30.26 28.16
C ASN A 573 25.63 28.84 28.72
N ILE A 574 25.08 27.83 28.02
CA ILE A 574 25.10 26.43 28.45
C ILE A 574 26.24 25.70 27.75
N LYS A 575 27.04 24.97 28.52
CA LYS A 575 28.13 24.12 28.01
C LYS A 575 27.60 22.72 27.78
N TYR A 576 27.76 22.17 26.58
CA TYR A 576 27.22 20.86 26.24
C TYR A 576 28.27 19.76 26.17
N VAL A 577 29.49 20.08 25.75
CA VAL A 577 30.55 19.08 25.65
C VAL A 577 31.90 19.68 26.02
N SER A 578 32.73 18.83 26.60
CA SER A 578 34.12 19.12 26.94
C SER A 578 35.07 18.07 26.36
N PHE A 579 36.03 18.52 25.55
CA PHE A 579 37.12 17.70 25.01
C PHE A 579 38.39 18.00 25.79
N VAL A 580 39.07 16.96 26.30
CA VAL A 580 40.27 17.10 27.12
C VAL A 580 41.36 16.19 26.58
N SER A 581 42.47 16.78 26.11
CA SER A 581 43.67 16.03 25.71
C SER A 581 44.40 15.49 26.94
N SER A 582 45.24 14.49 26.74
CA SER A 582 45.87 13.73 27.82
C SER A 582 47.35 14.06 27.93
N ALA A 583 47.86 14.16 29.17
CA ALA A 583 49.26 14.51 29.39
C ALA A 583 50.20 13.43 28.84
N GLY A 584 51.08 13.79 27.90
CA GLY A 584 52.13 12.90 27.40
C GLY A 584 51.71 11.95 26.27
N ASN A 585 50.84 12.40 25.36
CA ASN A 585 50.50 11.75 24.09
C ASN A 585 49.52 10.59 24.25
N GLY A 586 48.23 10.89 24.39
CA GLY A 586 47.18 9.87 24.54
C GLY A 586 45.89 10.19 23.79
N ASN A 587 44.75 9.76 24.34
CA ASN A 587 43.45 9.97 23.72
C ASN A 587 42.77 11.22 24.28
N VAL A 588 42.13 12.00 23.41
CA VAL A 588 41.18 13.05 23.77
C VAL A 588 39.95 12.40 24.38
N THR A 589 39.71 12.74 25.65
CA THR A 589 38.50 12.34 26.37
C THR A 589 37.39 13.32 26.06
N VAL A 590 36.22 12.80 25.70
CA VAL A 590 35.05 13.60 25.38
C VAL A 590 34.01 13.39 26.48
N THR A 591 33.59 14.47 27.11
CA THR A 591 32.64 14.46 28.22
C THR A 591 31.38 15.23 27.81
N PRO A 592 30.29 14.55 27.47
CA PRO A 592 29.00 15.21 27.31
C PRO A 592 28.48 15.73 28.66
N GLU A 593 27.78 16.85 28.62
CA GLU A 593 27.17 17.56 29.75
C GLU A 593 25.76 18.04 29.36
N ASN A 594 24.92 18.35 30.35
CA ASN A 594 23.58 18.95 30.14
C ASN A 594 22.69 18.19 29.13
N GLY A 595 22.73 16.86 29.17
CA GLY A 595 21.88 16.01 28.34
C GLY A 595 22.37 15.80 26.90
N ALA A 596 23.53 16.34 26.53
CA ALA A 596 24.09 16.12 25.20
C ALA A 596 24.54 14.67 24.97
N THR A 597 24.47 14.21 23.72
CA THR A 597 25.07 12.97 23.24
C THR A 597 26.15 13.29 22.21
N VAL A 598 27.15 12.41 22.08
CA VAL A 598 28.26 12.59 21.12
C VAL A 598 28.54 11.26 20.43
N ASN A 599 28.71 11.31 19.11
CA ASN A 599 28.91 10.12 18.26
C ASN A 599 30.21 9.34 18.53
N MET A 600 31.20 9.94 19.21
CA MET A 600 32.45 9.26 19.53
C MET A 600 33.07 9.69 20.86
N THR A 601 33.48 8.71 21.67
CA THR A 601 34.29 8.91 22.87
C THR A 601 35.12 7.64 23.15
N PRO A 602 36.45 7.69 23.43
CA PRO A 602 37.48 8.72 23.16
C PRO A 602 38.21 8.52 21.80
N PHE A 603 38.97 9.53 21.32
CA PHE A 603 39.74 9.45 20.05
C PHE A 603 41.22 9.87 20.21
N PRO A 604 42.16 9.41 19.37
CA PRO A 604 43.60 9.68 19.56
C PRO A 604 44.00 11.10 19.13
N GLU A 605 44.98 11.68 19.83
CA GLU A 605 45.71 12.88 19.41
C GLU A 605 46.55 12.61 18.13
N SER A 606 46.80 13.67 17.35
CA SER A 606 47.56 13.60 16.09
C SER A 606 48.95 14.20 16.23
N SER A 607 49.95 13.60 15.58
CA SER A 607 51.30 14.18 15.44
C SER A 607 51.50 14.93 14.12
N SER A 608 50.44 15.14 13.32
CA SER A 608 50.49 15.80 12.01
C SER A 608 49.18 16.48 11.63
N TRP A 609 49.28 17.68 11.04
CA TRP A 609 48.17 18.49 10.51
C TRP A 609 47.62 18.01 9.14
N SER A 610 47.58 16.70 8.89
CA SER A 610 47.07 16.15 7.61
C SER A 610 45.57 15.83 7.67
N ASP A 611 44.86 16.02 6.55
CA ASP A 611 43.41 15.80 6.40
C ASP A 611 42.91 14.43 6.90
N SER A 612 43.72 13.38 6.82
CA SER A 612 43.36 12.03 7.30
C SER A 612 43.21 11.90 8.83
N ASN A 613 43.64 12.90 9.60
CA ASN A 613 43.69 12.82 11.06
C ASN A 613 42.54 13.55 11.77
N TRP A 614 41.75 14.34 11.04
CA TRP A 614 40.56 15.01 11.55
C TRP A 614 39.50 14.00 12.02
N LYS A 615 38.70 14.42 13.01
CA LYS A 615 37.63 13.62 13.60
C LYS A 615 36.31 14.36 13.46
N ASN A 616 35.34 13.69 12.86
CA ASN A 616 34.01 14.24 12.65
C ASN A 616 33.20 14.05 13.92
N ILE A 617 33.06 15.12 14.67
CA ILE A 617 32.28 15.16 15.89
C ILE A 617 30.85 15.56 15.52
N GLN A 618 29.90 14.78 15.99
CA GLN A 618 28.48 15.15 16.02
C GLN A 618 28.06 15.21 17.48
N ILE A 619 27.52 16.36 17.87
CA ILE A 619 26.95 16.61 19.19
C ILE A 619 25.46 16.88 18.99
N THR A 620 24.61 16.09 19.63
CA THR A 620 23.18 16.38 19.72
C THR A 620 22.89 16.87 21.13
N PHE A 621 22.28 18.04 21.28
CA PHE A 621 21.94 18.59 22.60
C PHE A 621 20.49 19.07 22.69
N PRO A 622 19.84 18.92 23.86
CA PRO A 622 18.49 19.42 24.09
C PRO A 622 18.53 20.94 24.27
N TYR A 623 17.80 21.66 23.43
CA TYR A 623 17.62 23.10 23.50
C TYR A 623 16.24 23.42 24.06
N THR A 624 16.16 23.90 25.30
CA THR A 624 14.86 24.10 25.99
C THR A 624 14.45 25.57 26.09
N SER A 625 15.06 26.45 25.29
CA SER A 625 14.85 27.91 25.40
C SER A 625 13.98 28.40 24.25
N THR A 626 13.04 29.29 24.55
CA THR A 626 12.18 29.96 23.53
C THR A 626 12.89 31.07 22.77
N GLU A 627 14.20 31.26 22.97
CA GLU A 627 14.98 32.33 22.33
C GLU A 627 15.45 31.83 20.98
N SER A 628 15.02 32.47 19.90
CA SER A 628 15.34 32.03 18.53
C SER A 628 16.76 32.41 18.07
N THR A 629 17.49 33.17 18.86
CA THR A 629 18.85 33.64 18.53
C THR A 629 19.81 33.33 19.68
N GLN A 630 20.89 32.62 19.39
CA GLN A 630 21.94 32.28 20.36
C GLN A 630 23.34 32.44 19.78
N VAL A 631 24.35 32.28 20.63
CA VAL A 631 25.75 32.23 20.24
C VAL A 631 26.28 30.82 20.37
N LEU A 632 26.69 30.21 19.25
CA LEU A 632 27.53 29.01 19.27
C LEU A 632 28.96 29.45 19.62
N LYS A 633 29.59 28.81 20.61
CA LYS A 633 30.93 29.14 21.08
C LYS A 633 31.79 27.90 21.28
N PHE A 634 32.98 27.95 20.70
CA PHE A 634 34.11 27.07 21.00
C PHE A 634 35.11 27.85 21.86
N ASP A 635 35.52 27.29 23.00
CA ASP A 635 36.44 27.92 23.95
C ASP A 635 37.61 26.97 24.25
N ALA A 636 38.82 27.34 23.83
CA ALA A 636 40.04 26.57 24.03
C ALA A 636 40.89 27.14 25.18
N TYR A 637 41.42 26.28 26.05
CA TYR A 637 42.35 26.66 27.11
C TYR A 637 43.14 25.46 27.70
N THR A 638 44.35 25.73 28.16
CA THR A 638 45.22 24.72 28.77
C THR A 638 44.81 24.31 30.19
N ILE A 639 45.11 23.06 30.54
CA ILE A 639 45.08 22.54 31.92
C ILE A 639 46.52 22.38 32.43
N GLY A 640 47.03 23.36 33.18
CA GLY A 640 48.36 23.25 33.81
C GLY A 640 49.17 24.52 33.75
N SER A 641 50.47 24.43 33.44
CA SER A 641 51.36 25.58 33.16
C SER A 641 52.24 25.26 31.95
N GLY A 642 52.05 25.95 30.82
CA GLY A 642 52.74 25.73 29.54
C GLY A 642 51.88 26.22 28.36
N ASP A 643 52.43 26.19 27.15
CA ASP A 643 51.65 26.32 25.91
C ASP A 643 50.98 24.95 25.64
N GLY A 644 49.69 24.92 25.30
CA GLY A 644 48.89 23.72 25.15
C GLY A 644 49.17 22.88 23.92
N ASP A 645 48.33 21.87 23.72
CA ASP A 645 48.24 21.12 22.47
C ASP A 645 47.44 21.96 21.46
N ASP A 646 47.90 22.08 20.21
CA ASP A 646 47.18 22.92 19.23
C ASP A 646 45.84 22.29 18.81
N ILE A 647 44.79 23.09 18.63
CA ILE A 647 43.46 22.62 18.19
C ILE A 647 43.13 23.18 16.81
N GLY A 648 42.59 22.31 15.94
CA GLY A 648 41.92 22.65 14.69
C GLY A 648 40.43 22.35 14.72
N ILE A 649 39.63 23.21 14.06
CA ILE A 649 38.19 23.05 13.83
C ILE A 649 37.87 23.37 12.36
N ASP A 650 37.08 22.52 11.70
CA ASP A 650 36.59 22.69 10.33
C ASP A 650 35.16 22.12 10.17
N ASP A 651 34.54 22.34 9.01
CA ASP A 651 33.24 21.77 8.60
C ASP A 651 32.11 21.93 9.65
N VAL A 652 32.02 23.11 10.26
CA VAL A 652 31.01 23.36 11.30
C VAL A 652 29.62 23.54 10.69
N SER A 653 28.65 22.74 11.10
CA SER A 653 27.23 22.91 10.75
C SER A 653 26.35 22.74 11.99
N LEU A 654 25.26 23.49 12.06
CA LEU A 654 24.30 23.44 13.16
C LEU A 654 22.90 23.32 12.55
N ASN A 655 22.26 22.18 12.80
CA ASN A 655 20.95 21.84 12.28
C ASN A 655 20.00 21.63 13.45
N ILE A 656 18.74 21.99 13.28
CA ILE A 656 17.68 21.62 14.22
C ILE A 656 17.15 20.28 13.72
N GLN A 657 17.09 19.30 14.63
CA GLN A 657 16.54 17.98 14.33
C GLN A 657 15.09 17.96 14.83
N GLY A 658 14.14 17.72 13.92
CA GLY A 658 12.70 17.74 14.20
C GLY A 658 12.15 19.17 14.22
N CYS A 659 11.16 19.41 13.38
CA CYS A 659 10.16 20.43 13.64
C CYS A 659 9.22 19.91 14.76
N ASP A 660 8.71 20.83 15.56
CA ASP A 660 7.85 20.62 16.73
C ASP A 660 6.96 21.88 16.73
N THR A 661 5.80 21.79 16.06
CA THR A 661 4.99 22.94 15.66
C THR A 661 4.31 23.58 16.87
N ASP A 662 3.76 22.77 17.79
CA ASP A 662 3.07 23.25 18.98
C ASP A 662 4.00 23.49 20.20
N GLY A 663 5.23 22.96 20.16
CA GLY A 663 6.26 23.14 21.16
C GLY A 663 6.06 22.30 22.41
N ASP A 664 5.31 21.20 22.34
CA ASP A 664 5.05 20.30 23.47
C ASP A 664 6.25 19.38 23.80
N GLY A 665 7.21 19.28 22.88
CA GLY A 665 8.44 18.50 22.99
C GLY A 665 8.40 17.14 22.30
N ILE A 666 7.33 16.81 21.58
CA ILE A 666 7.22 15.71 20.63
C ILE A 666 7.51 16.28 19.22
N PRO A 667 8.47 15.72 18.46
CA PRO A 667 8.66 16.14 17.07
C PRO A 667 7.44 15.79 16.22
N ASN A 668 7.09 16.61 15.22
CA ASN A 668 5.92 16.37 14.36
C ASN A 668 5.86 14.95 13.80
N ALA A 669 6.98 14.43 13.28
CA ALA A 669 7.08 13.05 12.78
C ALA A 669 6.78 11.95 13.82
N LEU A 670 6.63 12.31 15.09
CA LEU A 670 6.28 11.43 16.19
C LEU A 670 4.97 11.87 16.90
N ASP A 671 4.29 12.89 16.38
CA ASP A 671 3.18 13.59 17.00
C ASP A 671 1.91 13.49 16.14
N LEU A 672 0.84 12.95 16.72
CA LEU A 672 -0.40 12.68 15.98
C LEU A 672 -1.32 13.90 15.87
N ASP A 673 -0.95 15.02 16.50
CA ASP A 673 -1.64 16.32 16.54
C ASP A 673 -0.56 17.40 16.59
N SER A 674 0.24 17.49 15.52
CA SER A 674 1.49 18.25 15.45
C SER A 674 1.33 19.74 15.79
N ASP A 675 0.17 20.33 15.55
CA ASP A 675 -0.13 21.72 15.89
C ASP A 675 -0.94 21.91 17.18
N GLY A 676 -1.39 20.82 17.80
CA GLY A 676 -2.02 20.80 19.12
C GLY A 676 -3.41 21.43 19.13
N ASP A 677 -4.10 21.47 17.98
CA ASP A 677 -5.43 22.07 17.87
C ASP A 677 -6.57 21.10 18.26
N GLY A 678 -6.25 19.81 18.40
CA GLY A 678 -7.15 18.76 18.84
C GLY A 678 -7.84 17.98 17.72
N CYS A 679 -7.56 18.30 16.46
CA CYS A 679 -7.75 17.38 15.33
C CYS A 679 -6.49 16.50 15.18
N TYR A 680 -6.62 15.34 14.52
CA TYR A 680 -5.47 14.46 14.31
C TYR A 680 -4.89 14.71 12.93
N ASP A 681 -3.57 14.77 12.84
CA ASP A 681 -2.80 15.01 11.61
C ASP A 681 -3.24 14.08 10.47
N ALA A 682 -3.57 12.83 10.82
CA ALA A 682 -4.10 11.84 9.90
C ALA A 682 -5.35 12.31 9.14
N ILE A 683 -6.27 13.05 9.79
CA ILE A 683 -7.48 13.63 9.16
C ILE A 683 -7.14 14.92 8.43
N GLU A 684 -6.18 15.70 8.94
CA GLU A 684 -5.85 17.01 8.40
C GLU A 684 -4.91 16.98 7.21
N GLY A 685 -4.26 15.83 6.98
CA GLY A 685 -3.44 15.56 5.82
C GLY A 685 -4.20 15.69 4.49
N GLY A 686 -3.46 15.58 3.40
CA GLY A 686 -3.98 15.83 2.04
C GLY A 686 -5.01 14.83 1.51
N ASP A 687 -5.13 13.66 2.13
CA ASP A 687 -6.01 12.57 1.69
C ASP A 687 -7.34 12.51 2.46
N LYS A 688 -8.24 11.62 2.03
CA LYS A 688 -9.62 11.55 2.56
C LYS A 688 -9.76 10.58 3.74
N VAL A 689 -8.92 10.76 4.74
CA VAL A 689 -8.98 9.97 5.97
C VAL A 689 -10.14 10.50 6.84
N ILE A 690 -10.96 9.61 7.37
CA ILE A 690 -12.08 9.96 8.25
C ILE A 690 -11.91 9.34 9.63
N ALA A 691 -12.51 9.93 10.67
CA ALA A 691 -12.35 9.50 12.06
C ALA A 691 -12.62 8.00 12.31
N THR A 692 -13.49 7.36 11.54
CA THR A 692 -13.77 5.91 11.67
C THR A 692 -12.65 5.00 11.18
N GLN A 693 -11.66 5.55 10.47
CA GLN A 693 -10.47 4.87 9.96
C GLN A 693 -9.26 5.03 10.89
N LEU A 694 -9.39 5.74 12.00
CA LEU A 694 -8.32 5.94 12.97
C LEU A 694 -8.39 4.94 14.14
N ASN A 695 -7.26 4.75 14.78
CA ASN A 695 -7.15 4.16 16.10
C ASN A 695 -7.56 5.18 17.17
N SER A 696 -7.74 4.73 18.41
CA SER A 696 -8.13 5.62 19.51
C SER A 696 -7.08 6.66 19.91
N ASN A 697 -5.83 6.51 19.43
CA ASN A 697 -4.72 7.44 19.68
C ASN A 697 -4.55 8.49 18.58
N GLY A 698 -5.20 8.34 17.41
CA GLY A 698 -5.05 9.25 16.27
C GLY A 698 -4.40 8.65 15.03
N SER A 699 -3.55 7.62 15.18
CA SER A 699 -2.89 6.99 14.02
C SER A 699 -3.85 6.20 13.14
N ILE A 700 -3.49 5.99 11.87
CA ILE A 700 -4.34 5.31 10.90
C ILE A 700 -4.52 3.82 11.27
N ASN A 701 -5.76 3.35 11.32
CA ASN A 701 -6.12 1.95 11.58
C ASN A 701 -6.07 1.11 10.30
N SER A 702 -4.87 1.01 9.71
CA SER A 702 -4.57 0.20 8.54
C SER A 702 -3.28 -0.60 8.75
N ALA A 703 -3.06 -1.62 7.91
CA ALA A 703 -1.71 -2.15 7.75
C ALA A 703 -0.84 -1.13 7.01
N VAL A 704 0.44 -1.14 7.32
CA VAL A 704 1.49 -0.36 6.64
C VAL A 704 2.08 -1.12 5.46
N ASP A 705 2.73 -0.40 4.55
CA ASP A 705 3.48 -0.99 3.47
C ASP A 705 4.92 -1.38 3.90
N ALA A 706 5.84 -1.55 2.94
CA ALA A 706 7.20 -1.97 3.25
C ALA A 706 8.12 -0.81 3.70
N GLN A 707 7.60 0.41 3.71
CA GLN A 707 8.27 1.64 4.09
C GLN A 707 7.67 2.23 5.38
N GLY A 708 6.70 1.55 6.02
CA GLY A 708 6.03 1.99 7.25
C GLY A 708 4.86 2.94 7.03
N VAL A 709 4.56 3.29 5.79
CA VAL A 709 3.43 4.17 5.46
C VAL A 709 2.10 3.39 5.44
N PRO A 710 1.02 3.85 6.09
CA PRO A 710 -0.30 3.26 6.05
C PRO A 710 -0.83 3.03 4.62
N VAL A 711 -1.24 1.79 4.31
CA VAL A 711 -1.78 1.41 2.99
C VAL A 711 -3.07 2.16 2.63
N LEU A 712 -3.74 2.76 3.61
CA LEU A 712 -4.97 3.54 3.41
C LEU A 712 -4.77 4.76 2.50
N VAL A 713 -3.61 5.40 2.61
CA VAL A 713 -3.18 6.65 1.95
C VAL A 713 -2.05 6.41 0.93
N ASN A 714 -1.87 5.18 0.49
CA ASN A 714 -0.92 4.80 -0.55
C ASN A 714 -1.62 4.61 -1.90
N PRO A 715 -0.89 4.56 -3.04
CA PRO A 715 -1.48 4.47 -4.36
C PRO A 715 -2.48 3.30 -4.50
N GLY A 716 -3.75 3.63 -4.72
CA GLY A 716 -4.88 2.68 -4.79
C GLY A 716 -5.51 2.31 -3.44
N GLY A 717 -5.15 3.03 -2.37
CA GLY A 717 -5.78 3.02 -1.06
C GLY A 717 -7.21 3.56 -1.10
N LEU A 718 -7.94 3.46 0.01
CA LEU A 718 -9.34 3.94 0.06
C LEU A 718 -9.44 5.45 0.31
N ALA A 719 -8.46 6.04 1.00
CA ALA A 719 -8.38 7.48 1.27
C ALA A 719 -7.54 8.23 0.23
N ASP A 720 -6.62 7.52 -0.45
CA ASP A 720 -5.75 8.05 -1.51
C ASP A 720 -6.51 8.83 -2.58
N SER A 721 -6.12 10.09 -2.74
CA SER A 721 -6.74 11.06 -3.64
C SER A 721 -5.84 11.51 -4.79
N ASP A 722 -4.53 11.23 -4.75
CA ASP A 722 -3.54 11.79 -5.66
C ASP A 722 -2.57 10.77 -6.32
N ASP A 723 -2.69 9.47 -6.00
CA ASP A 723 -1.86 8.36 -6.51
C ASP A 723 -0.38 8.49 -6.08
N VAL A 724 -0.11 9.12 -4.93
CA VAL A 724 1.21 9.24 -4.28
C VAL A 724 1.27 8.37 -3.01
N GLN A 725 2.47 8.09 -2.51
CA GLN A 725 2.69 7.35 -1.26
C GLN A 725 2.63 8.32 -0.08
N GLY A 726 1.78 7.99 0.91
CA GLY A 726 1.46 8.87 2.02
C GLY A 726 0.65 10.09 1.58
N GLN A 727 0.26 10.89 2.57
CA GLN A 727 -0.46 12.13 2.39
C GLN A 727 0.48 13.35 2.47
N SER A 728 0.04 14.47 1.89
CA SER A 728 0.69 15.76 2.11
C SER A 728 0.36 16.29 3.50
N VAL A 729 1.16 17.23 4.01
CA VAL A 729 1.01 17.76 5.38
C VAL A 729 -0.39 18.34 5.66
N GLY A 730 -1.02 19.00 4.69
CA GLY A 730 -2.36 19.56 4.88
C GLY A 730 -2.46 20.49 6.10
N GLY A 731 -3.61 20.47 6.78
CA GLY A 731 -3.91 21.28 7.96
C GLY A 731 -3.03 20.99 9.18
N ALA A 732 -2.43 19.80 9.27
CA ALA A 732 -1.79 19.20 10.44
C ALA A 732 -0.68 20.03 11.15
N ILE A 733 -0.20 21.11 10.54
CA ILE A 733 0.86 21.96 11.11
C ILE A 733 0.44 23.42 11.26
N ASP A 734 -0.85 23.72 11.16
CA ASP A 734 -1.41 25.06 11.30
C ASP A 734 -2.49 25.10 12.39
N PRO A 735 -2.15 25.53 13.63
CA PRO A 735 -3.04 25.45 14.79
C PRO A 735 -4.28 26.38 14.72
N ALA A 736 -4.44 27.06 13.59
CA ALA A 736 -5.58 27.89 13.26
C ALA A 736 -6.65 27.17 12.42
N LEU A 737 -6.35 25.99 11.88
CA LEU A 737 -7.17 25.29 10.90
C LEU A 737 -7.55 23.90 11.39
N ASN A 738 -8.46 23.82 12.37
CA ASN A 738 -8.99 22.55 12.85
C ASN A 738 -9.99 21.97 11.84
N LEU A 739 -9.53 21.06 10.98
CA LEU A 739 -10.36 20.44 9.93
C LEU A 739 -11.34 19.39 10.48
N CYS A 740 -11.29 19.08 11.78
CA CYS A 740 -12.22 18.20 12.46
C CYS A 740 -13.41 18.92 13.11
N THR A 741 -13.46 20.25 13.06
CA THR A 741 -14.55 21.02 13.68
C THR A 741 -15.88 20.57 13.07
N ASP A 742 -16.80 20.12 13.92
CA ASP A 742 -18.14 19.62 13.58
C ASP A 742 -19.11 20.30 14.54
N SER A 743 -19.59 21.46 14.11
CA SER A 743 -20.28 22.44 14.93
C SER A 743 -21.62 21.91 15.44
N ASP A 744 -22.35 21.12 14.66
CA ASP A 744 -23.63 20.53 15.03
C ASP A 744 -23.56 19.05 15.47
N GLY A 745 -22.38 18.44 15.38
CA GLY A 745 -22.11 17.09 15.84
C GLY A 745 -22.75 16.01 14.97
N ASP A 746 -22.99 16.29 13.70
CA ASP A 746 -23.53 15.31 12.78
C ASP A 746 -22.48 14.32 12.26
N GLY A 747 -21.20 14.66 12.32
CA GLY A 747 -20.09 13.84 11.86
C GLY A 747 -19.60 14.17 10.45
N ILE A 748 -20.06 15.28 9.86
CA ILE A 748 -19.47 15.96 8.71
C ILE A 748 -18.79 17.24 9.25
N PRO A 749 -17.47 17.45 9.04
CA PRO A 749 -16.81 18.66 9.52
C PRO A 749 -17.27 19.92 8.75
N ASP A 750 -17.31 21.07 9.42
CA ASP A 750 -17.78 22.37 8.92
C ASP A 750 -17.16 22.77 7.56
N VAL A 751 -15.91 22.34 7.29
CA VAL A 751 -15.24 22.64 6.02
C VAL A 751 -15.86 21.94 4.80
N ASP A 752 -16.51 20.80 5.05
CA ASP A 752 -17.18 19.92 4.09
C ASP A 752 -18.72 19.91 4.25
N ASP A 753 -19.22 20.47 5.34
CA ASP A 753 -20.63 20.72 5.60
C ASP A 753 -21.12 21.94 4.79
N GLN A 754 -22.41 22.01 4.50
CA GLN A 754 -23.06 23.15 3.84
C GLN A 754 -24.12 23.82 4.73
N ASP A 755 -24.30 23.32 5.95
CA ASP A 755 -25.33 23.69 6.92
C ASP A 755 -24.80 23.37 8.33
N ASP A 756 -23.81 24.15 8.80
CA ASP A 756 -22.98 23.88 9.99
C ASP A 756 -23.75 23.79 11.32
N ASP A 757 -25.01 24.23 11.35
CA ASP A 757 -25.89 24.14 12.50
C ASP A 757 -27.10 23.22 12.33
N ASN A 758 -27.20 22.60 11.15
CA ASN A 758 -28.21 21.63 10.77
C ASN A 758 -29.66 22.15 10.97
N ASP A 759 -29.87 23.45 10.87
CA ASP A 759 -31.18 24.08 10.94
C ASP A 759 -31.93 23.98 9.59
N GLY A 760 -31.23 23.63 8.52
CA GLY A 760 -31.76 23.44 7.18
C GLY A 760 -31.46 24.59 6.24
N ILE A 761 -31.00 25.74 6.71
CA ILE A 761 -30.63 26.90 5.90
C ILE A 761 -29.13 26.77 5.58
N LEU A 762 -28.77 26.74 4.30
CA LEU A 762 -27.36 26.57 3.94
C LEU A 762 -26.50 27.77 4.36
N ASP A 763 -25.26 27.55 4.80
CA ASP A 763 -24.36 28.62 5.31
C ASP A 763 -24.21 29.74 4.28
N ILE A 764 -24.11 29.39 2.99
CA ILE A 764 -23.98 30.36 1.90
C ILE A 764 -25.15 31.35 1.81
N ASN A 765 -26.34 30.96 2.28
CA ASN A 765 -27.51 31.81 2.35
C ASN A 765 -27.47 32.72 3.60
N GLU A 766 -26.73 32.33 4.63
CA GLU A 766 -26.66 33.04 5.91
C GLU A 766 -25.48 34.01 5.95
N LEU A 767 -24.44 33.71 5.18
CA LEU A 767 -23.34 34.61 4.92
C LEU A 767 -23.76 35.87 4.16
N ALA A 768 -23.06 36.97 4.44
CA ALA A 768 -23.26 38.23 3.75
C ALA A 768 -22.31 38.34 2.54
N CYS A 769 -22.77 37.91 1.36
CA CYS A 769 -21.97 37.89 0.14
C CYS A 769 -21.81 39.26 -0.56
N LEU A 770 -20.58 39.59 -0.94
CA LEU A 770 -20.14 40.91 -1.39
C LEU A 770 -19.49 40.88 -2.78
N ASN A 771 -19.75 41.93 -3.56
CA ASN A 771 -18.97 42.23 -4.77
C ASN A 771 -17.70 43.01 -4.39
N LEU A 772 -16.58 42.32 -4.30
CA LEU A 772 -15.28 42.88 -3.89
C LEU A 772 -14.66 43.82 -4.95
N ASN A 773 -15.15 43.77 -6.19
CA ASN A 773 -14.65 44.57 -7.32
C ASN A 773 -14.90 46.10 -7.20
N THR A 774 -15.68 46.53 -6.20
CA THR A 774 -16.00 47.94 -5.92
C THR A 774 -15.00 48.64 -4.99
N ILE A 775 -14.04 47.89 -4.44
CA ILE A 775 -13.21 48.29 -3.29
C ILE A 775 -11.73 48.43 -3.73
N GLN A 776 -11.32 49.49 -4.46
CA GLN A 776 -9.96 49.54 -5.03
C GLN A 776 -9.22 50.90 -4.90
N PRO A 777 -7.88 50.95 -4.71
CA PRO A 777 -7.12 52.18 -4.53
C PRO A 777 -6.74 52.89 -5.83
N THR A 778 -6.58 54.20 -5.76
CA THR A 778 -6.14 55.02 -6.91
C THR A 778 -4.65 55.41 -6.90
N SER A 779 -3.85 54.93 -5.93
CA SER A 779 -2.40 55.24 -5.83
C SER A 779 -1.63 54.34 -4.86
N THR A 780 -0.30 54.22 -5.05
CA THR A 780 0.64 53.53 -4.15
C THR A 780 0.52 54.03 -2.70
N GLY A 781 0.26 53.12 -1.75
CA GLY A 781 0.11 53.44 -0.31
C GLY A 781 -1.27 53.97 0.11
N ALA A 782 -2.29 53.88 -0.75
CA ALA A 782 -3.65 54.31 -0.43
C ALA A 782 -4.41 53.24 0.36
N ILE A 783 -4.78 53.57 1.61
CA ILE A 783 -5.78 52.84 2.39
C ILE A 783 -7.16 53.26 1.88
N VAL A 784 -7.99 52.33 1.44
CA VAL A 784 -9.37 52.63 1.05
C VAL A 784 -10.34 51.94 1.98
N THR A 785 -11.10 52.73 2.72
CA THR A 785 -12.14 52.26 3.65
C THR A 785 -13.49 52.53 3.01
N TYR A 786 -14.25 51.48 2.67
CA TYR A 786 -15.63 51.62 2.20
C TYR A 786 -16.59 51.07 3.26
N PRO A 787 -17.51 51.88 3.81
CA PRO A 787 -18.61 51.33 4.59
C PRO A 787 -19.63 50.71 3.63
N ASN A 788 -19.75 49.38 3.61
CA ASN A 788 -20.87 48.73 2.96
C ASN A 788 -22.13 48.94 3.80
N THR A 789 -23.23 49.37 3.18
CA THR A 789 -24.44 49.83 3.87
C THR A 789 -25.35 48.70 4.40
N GLY A 790 -24.85 47.48 4.52
CA GLY A 790 -25.57 46.33 5.07
C GLY A 790 -24.75 45.44 6.01
N ILE A 791 -23.45 45.70 6.18
CA ILE A 791 -22.56 44.95 7.09
C ILE A 791 -21.77 45.99 7.87
N PRO A 792 -21.87 46.05 9.21
CA PRO A 792 -21.06 46.97 9.99
C PRO A 792 -19.56 46.73 9.73
N SER A 793 -18.92 47.71 9.08
CA SER A 793 -17.46 47.86 9.01
C SER A 793 -16.63 46.77 8.31
N PHE A 794 -17.06 46.18 7.19
CA PHE A 794 -16.12 45.42 6.32
C PHE A 794 -15.21 46.36 5.50
N THR A 795 -13.91 46.12 5.50
CA THR A 795 -12.90 46.93 4.80
C THR A 795 -11.76 46.05 4.28
N SER A 796 -11.25 46.34 3.09
CA SER A 796 -10.00 45.75 2.58
C SER A 796 -8.94 46.82 2.34
N THR A 797 -7.70 46.56 2.78
CA THR A 797 -6.57 47.48 2.61
C THR A 797 -5.58 46.91 1.59
N TYR A 798 -5.23 47.71 0.58
CA TYR A 798 -4.24 47.30 -0.42
C TYR A 798 -2.90 47.99 -0.16
N THR A 799 -1.84 47.21 -0.07
CA THR A 799 -0.47 47.69 0.09
C THR A 799 0.38 47.25 -1.10
N VAL A 800 1.09 48.19 -1.74
CA VAL A 800 2.04 47.87 -2.83
C VAL A 800 3.46 48.14 -2.34
N SER A 801 4.33 47.14 -2.37
CA SER A 801 5.74 47.22 -1.94
C SER A 801 6.71 46.86 -3.08
N GLY A 802 7.95 47.40 -3.04
CA GLY A 802 8.98 47.21 -4.06
C GLY A 802 9.35 48.47 -4.85
N ASN A 803 10.47 48.44 -5.60
CA ASN A 803 11.01 49.58 -6.35
C ASN A 803 10.24 49.78 -7.68
N SER A 804 8.93 50.05 -7.59
CA SER A 804 8.03 50.12 -8.74
C SER A 804 7.85 51.56 -9.22
N SER A 805 8.07 51.76 -10.51
CA SER A 805 7.64 52.97 -11.22
C SER A 805 6.13 52.85 -11.50
N ALA A 806 5.32 53.33 -10.56
CA ALA A 806 3.85 53.50 -10.59
C ALA A 806 2.98 52.22 -10.60
N ALA A 807 2.33 51.94 -9.45
CA ALA A 807 1.09 51.16 -9.43
C ALA A 807 -0.03 51.95 -10.09
N TYR A 808 -0.91 51.28 -10.83
CA TYR A 808 -2.07 51.91 -11.47
C TYR A 808 -3.27 50.96 -11.46
N THR A 809 -4.45 51.53 -11.69
CA THR A 809 -5.68 50.77 -11.84
C THR A 809 -6.23 50.93 -13.25
N TYR A 810 -6.94 49.92 -13.72
CA TYR A 810 -7.66 49.97 -14.98
C TYR A 810 -8.96 49.18 -14.89
N THR A 811 -9.96 49.62 -15.67
CA THR A 811 -11.23 48.92 -15.76
C THR A 811 -11.07 47.73 -16.70
N THR A 812 -11.51 46.56 -16.24
CA THR A 812 -11.47 45.31 -17.00
C THR A 812 -12.85 44.62 -16.94
N ASN A 813 -13.11 43.76 -17.92
CA ASN A 813 -14.25 42.85 -17.91
C ASN A 813 -13.72 41.43 -18.06
N MET A 814 -13.61 40.71 -16.96
CA MET A 814 -13.05 39.36 -16.93
C MET A 814 -14.14 38.39 -16.50
N PHE A 815 -14.28 37.29 -17.23
CA PHE A 815 -15.22 36.21 -16.91
C PHE A 815 -16.69 36.67 -16.71
N GLY A 816 -17.10 37.78 -17.34
CA GLY A 816 -18.44 38.35 -17.21
C GLY A 816 -18.61 39.38 -16.09
N TYR A 817 -17.58 39.62 -15.28
CA TYR A 817 -17.57 40.59 -14.19
C TYR A 817 -16.88 41.88 -14.67
N SER A 818 -17.54 43.03 -14.47
CA SER A 818 -16.97 44.34 -14.79
C SER A 818 -16.47 45.01 -13.52
N GLY A 819 -15.21 45.42 -13.48
CA GLY A 819 -14.64 46.08 -12.30
C GLY A 819 -13.28 46.71 -12.57
N THR A 820 -12.57 47.04 -11.48
CA THR A 820 -11.25 47.68 -11.55
C THR A 820 -10.18 46.72 -11.04
N ALA A 821 -9.16 46.42 -11.85
CA ALA A 821 -8.01 45.63 -11.43
C ALA A 821 -6.88 46.54 -10.90
N VAL A 822 -6.08 46.03 -9.96
CA VAL A 822 -4.87 46.69 -9.46
C VAL A 822 -3.66 46.03 -10.10
N ALA A 823 -2.83 46.81 -10.78
CA ALA A 823 -1.63 46.33 -11.45
C ALA A 823 -0.39 47.14 -11.13
N VAL A 824 0.76 46.51 -11.38
CA VAL A 824 2.10 47.02 -11.10
C VAL A 824 2.97 46.85 -12.34
N ASN A 825 3.65 47.92 -12.77
CA ASN A 825 4.54 47.85 -13.93
C ASN A 825 5.95 47.37 -13.51
N THR A 826 6.39 46.23 -14.05
CA THR A 826 7.66 45.58 -13.66
C THR A 826 8.84 45.99 -14.53
N ASN A 827 9.42 47.16 -14.29
CA ASN A 827 10.63 47.56 -15.03
C ASN A 827 11.97 47.15 -14.39
N SER A 828 12.07 46.75 -13.11
CA SER A 828 13.26 46.09 -12.50
C SER A 828 13.19 45.90 -10.96
N GLY A 829 12.18 45.18 -10.47
CA GLY A 829 12.14 44.76 -9.05
C GLY A 829 10.78 44.20 -8.71
N ASN A 830 10.71 42.91 -8.38
CA ASN A 830 9.48 42.14 -8.12
C ASN A 830 8.58 42.89 -7.13
N PRO A 831 7.54 43.60 -7.60
CA PRO A 831 6.63 44.30 -6.71
C PRO A 831 5.60 43.32 -6.15
N THR A 832 5.14 43.61 -4.94
CA THR A 832 4.15 42.80 -4.24
C THR A 832 2.89 43.63 -3.98
N ILE A 833 1.71 43.06 -4.24
CA ILE A 833 0.40 43.62 -3.88
C ILE A 833 -0.12 42.78 -2.70
N THR A 834 -0.32 43.40 -1.55
CA THR A 834 -0.96 42.80 -0.38
C THR A 834 -2.38 43.34 -0.26
N VAL A 835 -3.35 42.48 0.04
CA VAL A 835 -4.72 42.83 0.37
C VAL A 835 -5.01 42.29 1.76
N ASP A 836 -5.32 43.16 2.72
CA ASP A 836 -5.71 42.80 4.08
C ASP A 836 -7.20 43.03 4.26
N PHE A 837 -7.95 42.00 4.64
CA PHE A 837 -9.34 42.11 5.07
C PHE A 837 -9.37 42.29 6.59
N ASN A 838 -10.23 43.18 7.08
CA ASN A 838 -10.38 43.38 8.53
C ASN A 838 -11.32 42.35 9.19
N ARG A 839 -11.91 41.48 8.38
CA ARG A 839 -12.68 40.29 8.76
C ARG A 839 -12.36 39.21 7.72
N PRO A 840 -12.33 37.92 8.10
CA PRO A 840 -12.15 36.84 7.14
C PRO A 840 -13.19 36.87 6.02
N VAL A 841 -12.78 36.40 4.84
CA VAL A 841 -13.61 36.28 3.65
C VAL A 841 -13.66 34.82 3.25
N TYR A 842 -14.87 34.31 3.06
CA TYR A 842 -15.19 32.96 2.58
C TYR A 842 -15.57 32.99 1.10
N ASN A 843 -15.57 31.82 0.45
CA ASN A 843 -16.02 31.66 -0.93
C ASN A 843 -15.40 32.69 -1.90
N LEU A 844 -14.09 32.96 -1.73
CA LEU A 844 -13.37 34.02 -2.43
C LEU A 844 -13.23 33.70 -3.93
N ASP A 845 -13.63 34.64 -4.77
CA ASP A 845 -13.46 34.57 -6.22
C ASP A 845 -12.58 35.72 -6.71
N LEU A 846 -11.47 35.39 -7.36
CA LEU A 846 -10.51 36.36 -7.87
C LEU A 846 -9.98 35.98 -9.26
N ALA A 847 -9.39 36.94 -9.95
CA ALA A 847 -8.70 36.72 -11.21
C ALA A 847 -7.34 37.40 -11.24
N LEU A 848 -6.39 36.71 -11.86
CA LEU A 848 -5.08 37.22 -12.25
C LEU A 848 -5.16 37.60 -13.73
N ASP A 849 -4.79 38.85 -14.05
CA ASP A 849 -4.83 39.38 -15.41
C ASP A 849 -3.44 39.43 -16.04
N ASP A 850 -3.39 39.31 -17.37
CA ASP A 850 -2.17 39.36 -18.20
C ASP A 850 -1.10 38.29 -17.82
N VAL A 851 -1.51 37.10 -17.38
CA VAL A 851 -0.60 35.95 -17.13
C VAL A 851 -0.43 35.14 -18.43
N ASP A 852 0.31 35.68 -19.40
CA ASP A 852 0.58 35.03 -20.70
C ASP A 852 2.08 34.81 -20.96
N ASN A 853 2.46 34.29 -22.14
CA ASN A 853 3.85 34.20 -22.59
C ASN A 853 4.87 33.60 -21.56
N ASN A 854 4.49 32.53 -20.85
CA ASN A 854 5.31 31.87 -19.82
C ASN A 854 5.60 32.74 -18.59
N GLU A 855 4.81 33.77 -18.36
CA GLU A 855 4.86 34.55 -17.12
C GLU A 855 4.35 33.74 -15.93
N THR A 856 4.92 34.05 -14.78
CA THR A 856 4.58 33.40 -13.52
C THR A 856 4.06 34.42 -12.52
N ALA A 857 2.91 34.11 -11.94
CA ALA A 857 2.30 34.84 -10.84
C ALA A 857 2.30 33.96 -9.60
N THR A 858 2.66 34.54 -8.45
CA THR A 858 2.67 33.86 -7.16
C THR A 858 1.64 34.50 -6.23
N LEU A 859 0.77 33.69 -5.64
CA LEU A 859 -0.19 34.08 -4.62
C LEU A 859 0.18 33.41 -3.29
N TYR A 860 0.03 34.15 -2.21
CA TYR A 860 0.07 33.67 -0.83
C TYR A 860 -1.24 34.10 -0.18
N LEU A 861 -1.85 33.22 0.60
CA LEU A 861 -3.10 33.48 1.31
C LEU A 861 -2.84 33.29 2.80
N TYR A 862 -3.48 34.10 3.61
CA TYR A 862 -3.31 34.06 5.04
C TYR A 862 -4.67 34.00 5.72
N ASP A 863 -4.72 33.25 6.81
CA ASP A 863 -5.88 33.08 7.69
C ASP A 863 -6.05 34.29 8.62
N LYS A 864 -7.03 34.26 9.54
CA LYS A 864 -7.26 35.34 10.53
C LYS A 864 -6.10 35.58 11.50
N ASN A 865 -5.25 34.58 11.76
CA ASN A 865 -4.13 34.67 12.69
C ASN A 865 -2.82 35.13 12.03
N ASP A 866 -2.85 35.40 10.72
CA ASP A 866 -1.70 35.79 9.89
C ASP A 866 -0.73 34.64 9.61
N ASN A 867 -1.21 33.40 9.72
CA ASN A 867 -0.57 32.17 9.27
C ASN A 867 -0.74 32.03 7.76
N LEU A 868 0.26 31.47 7.10
CA LEU A 868 0.28 31.31 5.65
C LEU A 868 -0.41 29.99 5.28
N LEU A 869 -1.55 30.06 4.62
CA LEU A 869 -2.23 28.89 4.09
C LEU A 869 -1.35 28.21 3.04
N THR A 870 -1.01 26.95 3.29
CA THR A 870 -0.18 26.13 2.40
C THR A 870 -1.00 25.58 1.23
N GLY A 871 -0.34 25.34 0.10
CA GLY A 871 -0.95 24.98 -1.18
C GLY A 871 -1.66 23.64 -1.16
N SER A 872 -1.17 22.69 -0.37
CA SER A 872 -1.77 21.40 -0.06
C SER A 872 -3.09 21.56 0.71
N ASN A 873 -3.12 22.38 1.77
CA ASN A 873 -4.26 22.60 2.67
C ASN A 873 -5.52 23.07 1.94
N ILE A 874 -5.33 23.81 0.84
CA ILE A 874 -6.43 24.45 0.13
C ILE A 874 -6.62 23.91 -1.29
N SER A 875 -5.77 22.99 -1.75
CA SER A 875 -5.79 22.52 -3.15
C SER A 875 -7.12 21.88 -3.56
N ASN A 876 -7.77 21.15 -2.65
CA ASN A 876 -9.07 20.51 -2.85
C ASN A 876 -10.23 21.51 -2.97
N TYR A 877 -10.04 22.73 -2.47
CA TYR A 877 -11.05 23.79 -2.40
C TYR A 877 -10.87 24.87 -3.46
N ILE A 878 -9.97 24.66 -4.44
CA ILE A 878 -9.66 25.63 -5.48
C ILE A 878 -10.01 25.13 -6.87
N THR A 879 -10.77 25.94 -7.60
CA THR A 879 -11.00 25.76 -9.03
C THR A 879 -10.28 26.82 -9.86
N TYR A 880 -9.55 26.38 -10.90
CA TYR A 880 -8.89 27.24 -11.87
C TYR A 880 -9.62 27.28 -13.21
N MET A 881 -9.82 28.48 -13.78
CA MET A 881 -10.36 28.64 -15.12
C MET A 881 -9.56 29.68 -15.91
N GLY A 882 -9.19 29.40 -17.17
CA GLY A 882 -8.50 30.38 -18.03
C GLY A 882 -7.34 29.79 -18.83
N ASP A 883 -6.44 30.66 -19.29
CA ASP A 883 -5.32 30.29 -20.16
C ASP A 883 -4.05 29.89 -19.40
N LEU A 884 -4.21 28.79 -18.64
CA LEU A 884 -3.21 28.21 -17.74
C LEU A 884 -2.28 27.22 -18.46
N GLN A 885 -0.96 27.33 -18.25
CA GLN A 885 0.02 26.30 -18.60
C GLN A 885 0.17 25.27 -17.49
N SER A 886 0.40 25.75 -16.26
CA SER A 886 0.60 24.92 -15.07
C SER A 886 0.33 25.73 -13.80
N VAL A 887 -0.16 25.06 -12.77
CA VAL A 887 -0.12 25.52 -11.37
C VAL A 887 0.88 24.65 -10.62
N SER A 888 1.64 25.22 -9.70
CA SER A 888 2.54 24.50 -8.82
C SER A 888 2.54 25.11 -7.43
N TYR A 889 2.80 24.28 -6.40
CA TYR A 889 2.91 24.70 -5.00
C TYR A 889 4.34 24.54 -4.48
N PRO A 890 5.30 25.40 -4.87
CA PRO A 890 6.70 25.22 -4.50
C PRO A 890 6.93 25.38 -2.98
N ASN A 891 7.42 24.32 -2.35
CA ASN A 891 7.60 24.18 -0.90
C ASN A 891 6.30 24.36 -0.12
N ASP A 892 5.18 24.05 -0.75
CA ASP A 892 3.84 24.09 -0.19
C ASP A 892 3.34 25.45 0.33
N ARG A 893 4.10 26.54 0.18
CA ARG A 893 3.76 27.83 0.83
C ARG A 893 3.14 28.86 -0.10
N SER A 894 2.93 28.53 -1.37
CA SER A 894 2.46 29.53 -2.36
C SER A 894 1.85 28.89 -3.59
N ILE A 895 0.89 29.58 -4.19
CA ILE A 895 0.26 29.17 -5.45
C ILE A 895 1.02 29.86 -6.58
N VAL A 896 1.74 29.09 -7.40
CA VAL A 896 2.43 29.61 -8.58
C VAL A 896 1.66 29.25 -9.84
N VAL A 897 1.09 30.26 -10.48
CA VAL A 897 0.34 30.16 -11.73
C VAL A 897 1.27 30.53 -12.89
N THR A 898 1.40 29.63 -13.87
CA THR A 898 2.16 29.87 -15.10
C THR A 898 1.22 29.99 -16.30
N GLY A 899 1.33 31.09 -17.04
CA GLY A 899 0.55 31.35 -18.25
C GLY A 899 0.97 30.52 -19.46
N LYS A 900 0.04 30.22 -20.38
CA LYS A 900 0.35 29.52 -21.65
C LYS A 900 1.35 30.29 -22.52
N ASN A 901 2.16 29.54 -23.27
CA ASN A 901 3.09 30.09 -24.26
C ASN A 901 2.33 30.66 -25.47
N GLY A 902 2.29 31.98 -25.57
CA GLY A 902 1.68 32.72 -26.69
C GLY A 902 1.35 34.14 -26.28
N ASN A 903 1.56 35.10 -27.19
CA ASN A 903 1.23 36.51 -26.98
C ASN A 903 -0.27 36.70 -27.24
N LEU A 904 -1.06 36.66 -26.17
CA LEU A 904 -2.51 36.68 -26.21
C LEU A 904 -2.98 38.08 -25.78
N SER A 905 -3.90 38.69 -26.52
CA SER A 905 -4.42 40.02 -26.16
C SER A 905 -5.06 40.01 -24.77
N ASN A 906 -5.01 41.15 -24.06
CA ASN A 906 -5.37 41.51 -22.66
C ASN A 906 -6.63 40.90 -21.98
N LEU A 907 -7.35 39.97 -22.62
CA LEU A 907 -8.48 39.22 -22.05
C LEU A 907 -8.28 37.69 -22.12
N ALA A 908 -7.28 37.24 -22.88
CA ALA A 908 -6.96 35.83 -23.11
C ALA A 908 -5.69 35.39 -22.34
N GLY A 909 -5.15 36.22 -21.45
CA GLY A 909 -4.10 35.87 -20.48
C GLY A 909 -4.62 35.76 -19.05
N ALA A 910 -5.94 35.76 -18.85
CA ALA A 910 -6.55 35.79 -17.53
C ALA A 910 -6.69 34.39 -16.92
N VAL A 911 -6.44 34.27 -15.61
CA VAL A 911 -6.70 33.05 -14.82
C VAL A 911 -7.63 33.42 -13.66
N ARG A 912 -8.82 32.84 -13.63
CA ARG A 912 -9.75 32.90 -12.48
C ARG A 912 -9.39 31.80 -11.49
N ILE A 913 -9.42 32.17 -10.22
CA ILE A 913 -9.20 31.28 -9.09
C ILE A 913 -10.40 31.45 -8.15
N THR A 914 -11.14 30.37 -7.95
CA THR A 914 -12.30 30.34 -7.06
C THR A 914 -11.97 29.43 -5.90
N TYR A 915 -12.08 29.96 -4.69
CA TYR A 915 -11.97 29.26 -3.42
C TYR A 915 -13.39 29.03 -2.89
N THR A 916 -13.68 27.83 -2.40
CA THR A 916 -15.01 27.44 -1.89
C THR A 916 -14.92 26.81 -0.51
N GLY A 917 -16.04 26.78 0.21
CA GLY A 917 -16.13 26.22 1.56
C GLY A 917 -15.76 27.24 2.64
N ASP A 918 -15.70 26.75 3.88
CA ASP A 918 -15.58 27.56 5.10
C ASP A 918 -14.14 27.93 5.46
N ILE A 919 -13.31 28.12 4.42
CA ILE A 919 -11.92 28.57 4.57
C ILE A 919 -11.88 30.09 4.81
N GLU A 920 -11.38 30.46 5.98
CA GLU A 920 -11.20 31.85 6.40
C GLU A 920 -9.99 32.53 5.72
N ILE A 921 -10.23 33.47 4.79
CA ILE A 921 -9.14 34.25 4.17
C ILE A 921 -9.10 35.67 4.71
N SER A 922 -8.03 36.04 5.42
CA SER A 922 -7.83 37.40 5.96
C SER A 922 -6.86 38.24 5.13
N ARG A 923 -5.88 37.64 4.44
CA ARG A 923 -4.93 38.40 3.61
C ARG A 923 -4.53 37.65 2.35
N ILE A 924 -4.32 38.42 1.30
CA ILE A 924 -3.82 37.96 0.00
C ILE A 924 -2.51 38.68 -0.31
N VAL A 925 -1.46 37.97 -0.67
CA VAL A 925 -0.21 38.56 -1.17
C VAL A 925 0.08 38.04 -2.57
N TYR A 926 0.11 38.95 -3.52
CA TYR A 926 0.37 38.67 -4.93
C TYR A 926 1.73 39.22 -5.34
N THR A 927 2.60 38.38 -5.90
CA THR A 927 3.93 38.75 -6.40
C THR A 927 4.13 38.21 -7.81
N GLN A 928 4.71 39.02 -8.71
CA GLN A 928 5.03 38.59 -10.08
C GLN A 928 6.50 38.14 -10.21
N ILE A 929 6.75 37.07 -10.98
CA ILE A 929 8.08 36.59 -11.34
C ILE A 929 8.23 36.49 -12.88
N VAL A 930 9.39 36.99 -13.34
CA VAL A 930 9.79 37.42 -14.70
C VAL A 930 9.55 36.41 -15.83
N GLY A 931 8.94 36.88 -16.93
CA GLY A 931 8.78 36.09 -18.17
C GLY A 931 8.50 36.86 -19.47
N GLY A 932 8.81 38.15 -19.64
CA GLY A 932 8.46 38.84 -20.90
C GLY A 932 8.71 40.34 -20.88
N SER A 933 8.64 41.01 -22.04
CA SER A 933 8.88 42.46 -22.14
C SER A 933 7.70 43.25 -21.54
N ALA A 934 7.93 43.99 -20.45
CA ALA A 934 7.01 45.01 -19.89
C ALA A 934 5.53 44.58 -19.82
N ALA A 935 5.21 43.64 -18.93
CA ALA A 935 3.86 43.11 -18.71
C ALA A 935 3.08 43.91 -17.65
N ASN A 936 1.76 43.94 -17.79
CA ASN A 936 0.84 44.75 -17.00
C ASN A 936 -0.07 43.83 -16.15
N ASN A 937 0.52 43.01 -15.29
CA ASN A 937 -0.21 41.95 -14.60
C ASN A 937 -0.98 42.51 -13.41
N GLY A 938 -2.25 42.12 -13.30
CA GLY A 938 -3.20 42.69 -12.34
C GLY A 938 -3.86 41.65 -11.45
N LEU A 939 -4.20 42.05 -10.22
CA LEU A 939 -5.07 41.30 -9.31
C LEU A 939 -6.47 41.92 -9.36
N PHE A 940 -7.49 41.08 -9.54
CA PHE A 940 -8.89 41.47 -9.59
C PHE A 940 -9.74 40.62 -8.63
N LEU A 941 -10.24 41.22 -7.53
CA LEU A 941 -11.17 40.53 -6.63
C LEU A 941 -12.60 40.68 -7.15
N MET A 942 -13.29 39.57 -7.34
CA MET A 942 -14.61 39.52 -7.98
C MET A 942 -15.72 39.47 -6.92
N HIS A 943 -15.67 38.45 -6.07
CA HIS A 943 -16.73 38.12 -5.12
C HIS A 943 -16.13 37.49 -3.85
N GLY A 944 -16.85 37.54 -2.74
CA GLY A 944 -16.52 36.84 -1.50
C GLY A 944 -17.57 37.13 -0.43
N CYS A 945 -17.70 36.25 0.56
CA CYS A 945 -18.71 36.34 1.61
C CYS A 945 -18.05 36.55 2.99
N VAL A 946 -18.80 37.05 3.96
CA VAL A 946 -18.34 37.26 5.34
C VAL A 946 -19.43 36.84 6.30
N ASP A 947 -19.04 36.41 7.50
CA ASP A 947 -20.01 36.05 8.53
C ASP A 947 -20.95 37.21 8.85
N LYS A 948 -22.19 36.83 9.09
CA LYS A 948 -23.27 37.71 9.53
C LYS A 948 -23.64 37.32 10.96
N ASP A 949 -24.02 38.33 11.74
CA ASP A 949 -24.47 38.22 13.13
C ASP A 949 -25.64 39.21 13.22
N THR A 950 -26.85 38.67 13.06
CA THR A 950 -28.06 39.45 12.82
C THR A 950 -28.54 40.17 14.07
N ASP A 951 -28.41 39.55 15.24
CA ASP A 951 -28.87 40.08 16.51
C ASP A 951 -27.77 40.77 17.35
N GLY A 952 -26.49 40.53 17.02
CA GLY A 952 -25.33 41.12 17.65
C GLY A 952 -24.88 40.41 18.93
N ASP A 953 -25.21 39.14 19.13
CA ASP A 953 -24.90 38.39 20.36
C ASP A 953 -23.51 37.73 20.36
N GLY A 954 -22.87 37.66 19.19
CA GLY A 954 -21.52 37.14 18.99
C GLY A 954 -21.46 35.70 18.48
N ILE A 955 -22.59 35.06 18.17
CA ILE A 955 -22.69 33.85 17.35
C ILE A 955 -22.95 34.29 15.90
N TRP A 956 -22.38 33.56 14.93
CA TRP A 956 -22.62 33.84 13.52
C TRP A 956 -23.90 33.14 13.08
N ASP A 957 -24.68 33.75 12.18
CA ASP A 957 -25.99 33.23 11.74
C ASP A 957 -25.92 31.74 11.35
N ARG A 958 -24.89 31.33 10.58
CA ARG A 958 -24.64 29.92 10.19
C ARG A 958 -24.33 28.93 11.34
N LEU A 959 -24.24 29.42 12.57
CA LEU A 959 -23.97 28.67 13.80
C LEU A 959 -25.02 28.98 14.89
N ASP A 960 -26.02 29.82 14.57
CA ASP A 960 -27.02 30.34 15.49
C ASP A 960 -28.41 29.84 15.12
N LEU A 961 -28.98 29.05 16.01
CA LEU A 961 -30.29 28.41 15.76
C LEU A 961 -31.48 29.39 15.84
N ASP A 962 -31.27 30.65 16.23
CA ASP A 962 -32.26 31.74 16.28
C ASP A 962 -31.56 33.09 15.95
N SER A 963 -31.05 33.22 14.72
CA SER A 963 -30.19 34.32 14.23
C SER A 963 -30.70 35.72 14.56
N ASP A 964 -32.02 35.93 14.56
CA ASP A 964 -32.62 37.24 14.85
C ASP A 964 -33.12 37.43 16.28
N ASN A 965 -33.05 36.35 17.07
CA ASN A 965 -33.31 36.31 18.50
C ASN A 965 -34.73 36.74 18.86
N ASP A 966 -35.70 36.37 18.03
CA ASP A 966 -37.12 36.61 18.29
C ASP A 966 -37.80 35.47 19.08
N GLY A 967 -37.07 34.37 19.27
CA GLY A 967 -37.49 33.19 20.00
C GLY A 967 -38.32 32.21 19.17
N CYS A 968 -38.22 32.29 17.84
CA CYS A 968 -38.45 31.18 16.95
C CYS A 968 -37.11 30.48 16.64
N LEU A 969 -37.13 29.42 15.85
CA LEU A 969 -35.89 28.76 15.43
C LEU A 969 -35.79 28.93 13.93
N ASP A 970 -34.60 29.18 13.44
CA ASP A 970 -34.33 29.49 12.04
C ASP A 970 -34.85 28.37 11.13
N ALA A 971 -34.66 27.11 11.54
CA ALA A 971 -35.26 25.92 10.94
C ALA A 971 -36.79 25.98 10.69
N LEU A 972 -37.55 26.67 11.54
CA LEU A 972 -39.01 26.85 11.40
C LEU A 972 -39.38 28.08 10.57
N GLU A 973 -38.45 29.02 10.42
CA GLU A 973 -38.64 30.32 9.77
C GLU A 973 -38.09 30.36 8.35
N GLY A 974 -37.32 29.34 7.98
CA GLY A 974 -36.97 29.03 6.60
C GLY A 974 -38.20 28.90 5.68
N ASP A 975 -37.97 28.89 4.38
CA ASP A 975 -39.05 28.97 3.39
C ASP A 975 -39.79 27.65 3.11
N GLU A 976 -39.43 26.58 3.80
CA GLU A 976 -40.07 25.27 3.68
C GLU A 976 -41.12 24.97 4.74
N ASN A 977 -41.70 23.77 4.70
CA ASN A 977 -42.80 23.38 5.59
C ASN A 977 -42.31 22.56 6.80
N VAL A 978 -41.26 23.05 7.46
CA VAL A 978 -40.77 22.48 8.72
C VAL A 978 -41.80 22.67 9.83
N THR A 979 -41.92 21.68 10.70
CA THR A 979 -42.83 21.69 11.84
C THR A 979 -42.08 21.37 13.13
N ASN A 980 -42.64 21.82 14.26
CA ASN A 980 -42.14 21.49 15.60
C ASN A 980 -41.94 19.98 15.86
N SER A 981 -42.59 19.10 15.09
CA SER A 981 -42.43 17.64 15.24
C SER A 981 -41.20 17.06 14.54
N GLN A 982 -40.56 17.85 13.66
CA GLN A 982 -39.34 17.49 12.96
C GLN A 982 -38.09 17.98 13.70
N LEU A 983 -38.24 18.95 14.59
CA LEU A 983 -37.14 19.45 15.43
C LEU A 983 -36.64 18.40 16.42
N VAL A 984 -35.34 18.29 16.56
CA VAL A 984 -34.62 17.47 17.55
C VAL A 984 -33.86 18.37 18.50
N ASN A 985 -33.23 17.84 19.57
CA ASN A 985 -32.28 18.65 20.33
C ASN A 985 -31.01 18.76 19.50
N ALA A 986 -30.48 19.97 19.34
CA ALA A 986 -29.25 20.18 18.58
C ALA A 986 -28.08 19.40 19.20
N GLY A 987 -27.23 18.86 18.33
CA GLY A 987 -25.98 18.22 18.70
C GLY A 987 -24.85 19.24 18.87
N GLY A 988 -23.60 18.76 18.86
CA GLY A 988 -22.41 19.60 18.78
C GLY A 988 -22.32 20.74 19.81
N THR A 989 -21.89 21.89 19.32
CA THR A 989 -21.64 23.13 20.06
C THR A 989 -22.61 24.27 19.70
N VAL A 990 -23.42 24.14 18.65
CA VAL A 990 -24.38 25.16 18.20
C VAL A 990 -25.45 25.49 19.23
N THR A 991 -25.85 26.77 19.26
CA THR A 991 -26.81 27.27 20.24
C THR A 991 -27.71 28.36 19.68
N VAL A 992 -28.87 28.59 20.32
CA VAL A 992 -29.77 29.74 20.03
C VAL A 992 -29.26 31.10 20.53
N GLY A 993 -28.04 31.17 21.05
CA GLY A 993 -27.46 32.45 21.46
C GLY A 993 -27.95 33.07 22.78
N ILE A 994 -27.30 34.17 23.16
CA ILE A 994 -27.57 34.97 24.36
C ILE A 994 -28.70 35.96 24.07
N GLY A 995 -29.88 35.62 24.55
CA GLY A 995 -31.05 36.51 24.47
C GLY A 995 -32.29 35.74 24.03
N SER A 996 -32.07 34.60 23.35
CA SER A 996 -33.14 33.82 22.78
C SER A 996 -33.99 33.16 23.85
N THR A 997 -35.26 33.03 23.52
CA THR A 997 -36.23 32.26 24.29
C THR A 997 -36.59 30.93 23.63
N ALA A 998 -36.01 30.63 22.47
CA ALA A 998 -36.17 29.38 21.76
C ALA A 998 -35.52 28.22 22.54
N SER A 999 -35.87 26.99 22.14
CA SER A 999 -35.25 25.78 22.70
C SER A 999 -34.11 25.35 21.79
N ASN A 1000 -32.96 24.95 22.35
CA ASN A 1000 -31.77 24.54 21.58
C ASN A 1000 -32.02 23.32 20.69
N GLN A 1001 -32.53 23.55 19.48
CA GLN A 1001 -33.11 22.54 18.62
C GLN A 1001 -32.90 22.91 17.15
N ASN A 1002 -32.60 21.92 16.32
CA ASN A 1002 -32.42 22.02 14.87
C ASN A 1002 -33.10 20.81 14.19
N LEU A 1003 -32.76 20.48 12.94
CA LEU A 1003 -33.35 19.37 12.20
C LEU A 1003 -32.61 18.04 12.36
N CYS A 1004 -31.32 18.07 12.73
CA CYS A 1004 -30.49 16.88 12.84
C CYS A 1004 -29.42 16.99 13.93
N ALA A 1005 -29.03 15.85 14.52
CA ALA A 1005 -28.07 15.82 15.64
C ALA A 1005 -27.08 14.65 15.55
N ASN A 1006 -26.94 14.06 14.36
CA ASN A 1006 -26.03 12.95 14.01
C ASN A 1006 -26.20 12.63 12.51
N ASN A 1007 -25.21 12.00 11.89
CA ASN A 1007 -25.15 11.71 10.44
C ASN A 1007 -26.32 10.91 9.83
N SER A 1008 -27.26 10.39 10.63
CA SER A 1008 -28.34 9.56 10.10
C SER A 1008 -29.49 10.36 9.47
N CYS A 1009 -29.53 11.68 9.66
CA CYS A 1009 -30.57 12.56 9.13
C CYS A 1009 -30.10 13.61 8.11
N VAL A 1010 -28.80 13.66 7.80
CA VAL A 1010 -28.22 14.54 6.75
C VAL A 1010 -27.83 13.76 5.51
N ASP A 1011 -27.57 14.47 4.40
CA ASP A 1011 -26.96 13.87 3.23
C ASP A 1011 -25.42 13.94 3.27
N SER A 1012 -24.74 13.64 2.16
CA SER A 1012 -23.27 13.61 2.14
C SER A 1012 -22.60 14.98 2.15
N GLN A 1013 -23.38 16.06 2.21
CA GLN A 1013 -22.93 17.45 2.27
C GLN A 1013 -23.42 18.13 3.55
N GLY A 1014 -23.80 17.37 4.57
CA GLY A 1014 -24.25 17.91 5.88
C GLY A 1014 -25.66 18.48 5.92
N VAL A 1015 -26.34 18.62 4.77
CA VAL A 1015 -27.68 19.22 4.75
C VAL A 1015 -28.78 18.25 5.26
N PRO A 1016 -29.70 18.65 6.16
CA PRO A 1016 -30.79 17.82 6.63
C PRO A 1016 -31.69 17.29 5.50
N THR A 1017 -31.82 15.97 5.42
CA THR A 1017 -32.63 15.29 4.39
C THR A 1017 -34.13 15.58 4.46
N VAL A 1018 -34.60 16.17 5.56
CA VAL A 1018 -36.00 16.53 5.75
C VAL A 1018 -36.40 17.72 4.88
N VAL A 1019 -35.45 18.61 4.56
CA VAL A 1019 -35.61 19.80 3.72
C VAL A 1019 -35.14 19.57 2.28
N ASN A 1020 -34.22 18.64 2.05
CA ASN A 1020 -33.77 18.33 0.69
C ASN A 1020 -34.86 17.75 -0.22
N ALA A 1021 -34.67 17.86 -1.53
CA ALA A 1021 -35.57 17.37 -2.58
C ALA A 1021 -36.18 15.97 -2.30
N GLY A 1022 -37.50 15.94 -2.09
CA GLY A 1022 -38.27 14.73 -1.74
C GLY A 1022 -38.37 14.42 -0.24
N GLY A 1023 -37.81 15.27 0.61
CA GLY A 1023 -37.93 15.31 2.05
C GLY A 1023 -39.35 15.60 2.52
N ALA A 1024 -39.58 15.50 3.83
CA ALA A 1024 -40.93 15.66 4.39
C ALA A 1024 -41.36 17.13 4.56
N ALA A 1025 -40.41 18.06 4.65
CA ALA A 1025 -40.63 19.51 4.70
C ALA A 1025 -40.52 20.17 3.32
N ASP A 1026 -39.76 19.57 2.40
CA ASP A 1026 -39.52 20.07 1.04
C ASP A 1026 -40.82 20.43 0.29
N ILE A 1027 -40.86 21.66 -0.23
CA ILE A 1027 -41.90 22.17 -1.13
C ILE A 1027 -41.38 22.73 -2.46
N GLY A 1028 -40.06 22.88 -2.62
CA GLY A 1028 -39.41 23.58 -3.72
C GLY A 1028 -38.59 22.69 -4.66
N GLY A 1029 -38.15 21.52 -4.17
CA GLY A 1029 -37.29 20.57 -4.88
C GLY A 1029 -35.82 20.99 -4.95
N ASP A 1030 -35.41 21.89 -4.06
CA ASP A 1030 -34.06 22.39 -3.80
C ASP A 1030 -33.31 21.55 -2.74
N THR A 1031 -32.07 21.94 -2.47
CA THR A 1031 -31.26 21.42 -1.35
C THR A 1031 -31.26 22.49 -0.27
N GLY A 1032 -31.59 22.11 0.96
CA GLY A 1032 -31.81 23.05 2.07
C GLY A 1032 -33.01 23.97 1.86
N GLN A 1033 -33.24 24.81 2.87
CA GLN A 1033 -34.23 25.87 2.94
C GLN A 1033 -33.60 27.21 2.49
N GLY A 1034 -34.42 28.12 1.99
CA GLY A 1034 -34.09 29.54 1.93
C GLY A 1034 -34.33 30.25 3.27
N ILE A 1035 -33.67 31.40 3.46
CA ILE A 1035 -33.69 32.23 4.69
C ILE A 1035 -35.08 32.49 5.29
N GLY A 1036 -36.12 32.63 4.45
CA GLY A 1036 -37.45 32.96 4.94
C GLY A 1036 -37.49 34.23 5.82
N ASP A 1037 -37.94 34.08 7.07
CA ASP A 1037 -38.01 35.15 8.08
C ASP A 1037 -36.94 35.04 9.19
N SER A 1038 -36.03 34.04 9.17
CA SER A 1038 -35.05 33.74 10.25
C SER A 1038 -34.11 34.89 10.65
N GLN A 1039 -33.97 35.89 9.77
CA GLN A 1039 -33.08 37.03 9.97
C GLN A 1039 -33.86 38.35 10.17
N ASN A 1040 -35.11 38.27 10.59
CA ASN A 1040 -36.04 39.39 10.67
C ASN A 1040 -36.88 39.38 11.96
N ALA A 1041 -36.26 39.87 13.05
CA ALA A 1041 -36.82 39.88 14.41
C ALA A 1041 -38.17 40.62 14.59
N ALA A 1042 -38.68 41.26 13.53
CA ALA A 1042 -40.00 41.84 13.50
C ALA A 1042 -41.11 40.83 13.15
N VAL A 1043 -40.77 39.61 12.72
CA VAL A 1043 -41.66 38.62 12.11
C VAL A 1043 -41.46 37.24 12.73
N LYS A 1044 -42.17 36.99 13.84
CA LYS A 1044 -42.15 35.71 14.55
C LYS A 1044 -42.93 34.60 13.83
N ALA A 1045 -42.30 33.82 12.97
CA ALA A 1045 -42.99 32.93 12.03
C ALA A 1045 -43.46 31.58 12.62
N CYS A 1046 -42.85 31.13 13.71
CA CYS A 1046 -43.27 29.94 14.45
C CYS A 1046 -44.63 30.10 15.18
N ASP A 1047 -45.14 31.32 15.32
CA ASP A 1047 -46.49 31.61 15.84
C ASP A 1047 -47.56 31.43 14.73
N ALA A 1048 -47.84 30.17 14.38
CA ALA A 1048 -48.95 29.71 13.53
C ALA A 1048 -49.65 30.79 12.67
N TYR A 1049 -49.01 31.22 11.58
CA TYR A 1049 -49.71 32.01 10.57
C TYR A 1049 -50.81 31.17 9.95
N CYS A 1050 -52.05 31.55 10.23
CA CYS A 1050 -53.18 30.82 9.69
C CYS A 1050 -53.51 31.30 8.27
N TYR A 1051 -52.98 30.59 7.28
CA TYR A 1051 -53.49 30.61 5.91
C TYR A 1051 -54.28 29.31 5.64
N LYS A 1052 -55.52 29.42 5.18
CA LYS A 1052 -56.27 28.24 4.67
C LYS A 1052 -55.75 27.96 3.27
N SER A 1053 -55.22 26.75 3.03
CA SER A 1053 -54.98 26.28 1.66
C SER A 1053 -56.26 26.45 0.83
N GLY A 1054 -56.14 26.94 -0.40
CA GLY A 1054 -57.29 27.10 -1.28
C GLY A 1054 -58.05 25.78 -1.40
N ALA A 1055 -59.35 25.77 -1.08
CA ALA A 1055 -60.14 24.54 -1.07
C ALA A 1055 -60.05 23.84 -2.44
N THR A 1056 -59.52 22.61 -2.46
CA THR A 1056 -59.41 21.82 -3.69
C THR A 1056 -60.81 21.50 -4.20
N ALA A 1057 -61.03 21.68 -5.51
CA ALA A 1057 -62.32 21.38 -6.12
C ALA A 1057 -62.70 19.91 -5.86
N THR A 1058 -63.78 19.67 -5.12
CA THR A 1058 -64.33 18.33 -4.92
C THR A 1058 -65.69 18.22 -5.60
N PRO A 1059 -66.20 17.01 -5.91
CA PRO A 1059 -67.53 16.84 -6.50
C PRO A 1059 -68.68 17.45 -5.67
N GLY A 1060 -68.46 17.72 -4.37
CA GLY A 1060 -69.40 18.41 -3.49
C GLY A 1060 -69.13 19.91 -3.26
N ASN A 1061 -67.97 20.41 -3.69
CA ASN A 1061 -67.57 21.82 -3.65
C ASN A 1061 -66.76 22.17 -4.93
N PRO A 1062 -67.42 22.34 -6.08
CA PRO A 1062 -66.73 22.65 -7.33
C PRO A 1062 -66.10 24.03 -7.19
N ALA A 1063 -64.79 24.15 -7.42
CA ALA A 1063 -64.07 25.40 -7.27
C ALA A 1063 -64.78 26.52 -8.05
N LEU A 1064 -65.23 27.53 -7.31
CA LEU A 1064 -66.00 28.63 -7.86
C LEU A 1064 -65.14 29.37 -8.88
N ILE A 1065 -65.67 29.57 -10.09
CA ILE A 1065 -64.98 30.34 -11.12
C ILE A 1065 -64.84 31.78 -10.62
N SER A 1066 -63.61 32.27 -10.48
CA SER A 1066 -63.37 33.67 -10.10
C SER A 1066 -63.89 34.59 -11.19
N LYS A 1067 -64.80 35.49 -10.81
CA LYS A 1067 -65.49 36.39 -11.76
C LYS A 1067 -64.89 37.79 -11.80
N VAL A 1068 -64.06 38.12 -10.82
CA VAL A 1068 -63.51 39.47 -10.64
C VAL A 1068 -62.01 39.35 -10.45
N GLY A 1069 -61.25 40.16 -11.17
CA GLY A 1069 -59.82 40.27 -10.99
C GLY A 1069 -59.30 41.67 -11.28
N ILE A 1070 -58.18 42.01 -10.66
CA ILE A 1070 -57.40 43.23 -10.89
C ILE A 1070 -56.00 42.78 -11.26
N THR A 1071 -55.49 43.23 -12.40
CA THR A 1071 -54.16 42.87 -12.86
C THR A 1071 -53.39 44.10 -13.32
N SER A 1072 -52.09 44.14 -13.03
CA SER A 1072 -51.16 45.11 -13.60
C SER A 1072 -50.47 44.61 -14.88
N LEU A 1073 -50.87 43.45 -15.38
CA LEU A 1073 -50.25 42.76 -16.52
C LEU A 1073 -51.08 42.86 -17.81
N ASP A 1074 -51.94 43.88 -17.92
CA ASP A 1074 -52.76 44.19 -19.10
C ASP A 1074 -53.70 43.07 -19.61
N ARG A 1075 -54.10 42.12 -18.74
CA ARG A 1075 -55.00 41.01 -19.14
C ARG A 1075 -56.49 41.37 -19.27
N SER A 1076 -56.85 42.66 -19.29
CA SER A 1076 -58.24 43.15 -19.34
C SER A 1076 -58.84 43.20 -20.75
N GLN A 1077 -58.04 42.96 -21.79
CA GLN A 1077 -58.50 42.86 -23.18
C GLN A 1077 -58.59 41.40 -23.57
N ALA A 1078 -59.72 40.98 -24.18
CA ALA A 1078 -60.06 39.60 -24.51
C ALA A 1078 -58.84 38.79 -25.03
N GLN A 1079 -58.25 37.98 -24.16
CA GLN A 1079 -57.07 37.16 -24.46
C GLN A 1079 -57.16 35.75 -23.88
N ALA A 1080 -56.31 34.89 -24.46
CA ALA A 1080 -56.48 33.47 -24.73
C ALA A 1080 -56.46 32.51 -23.52
N ASP A 1081 -56.21 32.99 -22.31
CA ASP A 1081 -55.96 32.15 -21.13
C ASP A 1081 -57.12 32.11 -20.13
N ASN A 1082 -58.27 32.73 -20.46
CA ASN A 1082 -59.49 32.73 -19.64
C ASN A 1082 -59.31 33.39 -18.26
N TRP A 1083 -58.42 34.38 -18.11
CA TRP A 1083 -58.26 35.15 -16.87
C TRP A 1083 -59.45 36.10 -16.61
N PRO A 1084 -59.92 36.30 -15.34
CA PRO A 1084 -59.46 35.68 -14.08
C PRO A 1084 -60.06 34.29 -13.82
N ALA A 1085 -60.97 33.82 -14.67
CA ALA A 1085 -61.68 32.55 -14.53
C ALA A 1085 -60.78 31.30 -14.55
N VAL A 1086 -59.54 31.43 -15.02
CA VAL A 1086 -58.50 30.38 -14.94
C VAL A 1086 -58.00 30.17 -13.51
N ARG A 1087 -58.18 31.15 -12.62
CA ARG A 1087 -57.88 31.03 -11.18
C ARG A 1087 -59.19 30.70 -10.47
N ASN A 1088 -59.51 29.43 -10.26
CA ASN A 1088 -60.73 29.03 -9.55
C ASN A 1088 -60.52 29.08 -8.03
N GLY A 1089 -61.61 29.26 -7.27
CA GLY A 1089 -61.62 29.20 -5.80
C GLY A 1089 -61.51 30.56 -5.09
N ALA A 1090 -61.42 31.68 -5.81
CA ALA A 1090 -61.34 33.02 -5.24
C ALA A 1090 -62.56 33.90 -5.59
N TRP A 1091 -62.92 34.83 -4.70
CA TRP A 1091 -63.94 35.84 -4.98
C TRP A 1091 -63.36 37.05 -5.74
N LEU A 1092 -62.07 37.31 -5.57
CA LEU A 1092 -61.30 38.36 -6.23
C LEU A 1092 -59.87 37.84 -6.51
N VAL A 1093 -59.38 38.03 -7.73
CA VAL A 1093 -58.02 37.66 -8.15
C VAL A 1093 -57.18 38.93 -8.31
N LEU A 1094 -56.09 39.08 -7.57
CA LEU A 1094 -55.13 40.18 -7.73
C LEU A 1094 -53.85 39.63 -8.37
N GLU A 1095 -53.33 40.27 -9.41
CA GLU A 1095 -52.14 39.79 -10.12
C GLU A 1095 -51.20 40.94 -10.53
N ALA A 1096 -49.93 40.87 -10.11
CA ALA A 1096 -48.89 41.81 -10.51
C ALA A 1096 -47.52 41.12 -10.41
N LYS A 1097 -46.54 41.55 -11.22
CA LYS A 1097 -45.15 41.05 -11.12
C LYS A 1097 -44.31 41.82 -10.10
N THR A 1098 -44.58 43.12 -9.94
CA THR A 1098 -43.70 44.03 -9.19
C THR A 1098 -44.47 45.13 -8.44
N LYS A 1099 -45.80 45.04 -8.37
CA LYS A 1099 -46.64 46.08 -7.75
C LYS A 1099 -47.46 45.49 -6.61
N GLY A 1100 -47.32 46.07 -5.42
CA GLY A 1100 -48.17 45.71 -4.27
C GLY A 1100 -49.61 46.21 -4.43
N PHE A 1101 -50.56 45.55 -3.75
CA PHE A 1101 -51.91 46.07 -3.58
C PHE A 1101 -51.89 47.18 -2.53
N VAL A 1102 -52.09 48.43 -2.95
CA VAL A 1102 -52.10 49.58 -2.04
C VAL A 1102 -53.55 50.02 -1.81
N PRO A 1103 -54.17 49.70 -0.66
CA PRO A 1103 -55.47 50.24 -0.31
C PRO A 1103 -55.36 51.75 -0.03
N ASN A 1104 -56.46 52.49 -0.21
CA ASN A 1104 -56.50 53.91 0.11
C ASN A 1104 -56.13 54.15 1.57
N ARG A 1105 -55.11 54.98 1.80
CA ARG A 1105 -54.62 55.35 3.13
C ARG A 1105 -55.31 56.64 3.59
N ILE A 1106 -56.11 56.57 4.65
CA ILE A 1106 -56.96 57.68 5.10
C ILE A 1106 -56.90 57.82 6.62
N ALA A 1107 -56.92 59.06 7.11
CA ALA A 1107 -57.02 59.32 8.54
C ALA A 1107 -58.45 59.07 9.04
N PHE A 1108 -58.59 58.70 10.31
CA PHE A 1108 -59.89 58.52 10.96
C PHE A 1108 -60.12 59.58 12.03
N ASP A 1109 -61.36 60.03 12.14
CA ASP A 1109 -61.76 60.98 13.18
C ASP A 1109 -61.99 60.30 14.54
N GLY A 1110 -62.20 61.10 15.59
CA GLY A 1110 -62.45 60.62 16.95
C GLY A 1110 -63.77 59.85 17.13
N THR A 1111 -64.62 59.78 16.10
CA THR A 1111 -65.85 58.96 16.09
C THR A 1111 -65.64 57.61 15.40
N GLY A 1112 -64.44 57.35 14.88
CA GLY A 1112 -64.09 56.09 14.21
C GLY A 1112 -64.49 56.04 12.74
N ASN A 1113 -64.67 57.18 12.08
CA ASN A 1113 -65.01 57.26 10.65
C ASN A 1113 -63.86 57.84 9.79
N PRO A 1114 -63.71 57.42 8.53
CA PRO A 1114 -62.68 57.93 7.63
C PRO A 1114 -62.93 59.39 7.26
N ILE A 1115 -61.91 60.23 7.43
CA ILE A 1115 -61.96 61.67 7.13
C ILE A 1115 -62.02 61.88 5.62
N GLY A 1116 -63.09 62.52 5.14
CA GLY A 1116 -63.24 62.88 3.73
C GLY A 1116 -64.08 61.91 2.89
N ILE A 1117 -64.64 60.87 3.50
CA ILE A 1117 -65.67 60.03 2.88
C ILE A 1117 -67.01 60.31 3.57
N ASN A 1118 -68.03 60.70 2.79
CA ASN A 1118 -69.36 60.92 3.32
C ASN A 1118 -69.93 59.61 3.89
N PRO A 1119 -70.46 59.57 5.14
CA PRO A 1119 -71.07 58.37 5.71
C PRO A 1119 -72.16 57.72 4.86
N ALA A 1120 -72.87 58.50 4.03
CA ALA A 1120 -73.87 57.97 3.10
C ALA A 1120 -73.27 57.07 1.99
N HIS A 1121 -71.95 57.11 1.80
CA HIS A 1121 -71.24 56.30 0.81
C HIS A 1121 -70.57 55.07 1.43
N PHE A 1122 -70.60 54.89 2.76
CA PHE A 1122 -70.04 53.71 3.37
C PHE A 1122 -70.79 52.48 2.86
N THR A 1123 -70.04 51.56 2.26
CA THR A 1123 -70.56 50.32 1.70
C THR A 1123 -69.89 49.17 2.40
N GLU A 1124 -70.67 48.13 2.73
CA GLU A 1124 -70.15 46.90 3.32
C GLU A 1124 -69.00 46.35 2.47
N GLY A 1125 -67.92 45.93 3.15
CA GLY A 1125 -66.71 45.43 2.51
C GLY A 1125 -65.75 46.51 2.03
N MET A 1126 -66.06 47.81 2.15
CA MET A 1126 -65.08 48.86 1.88
C MET A 1126 -63.86 48.69 2.78
N MET A 1127 -62.68 48.77 2.17
CA MET A 1127 -61.39 48.56 2.84
C MET A 1127 -60.50 49.78 2.66
N VAL A 1128 -59.92 50.25 3.77
CA VAL A 1128 -58.97 51.37 3.78
C VAL A 1128 -57.87 51.10 4.80
N TYR A 1129 -56.68 51.63 4.58
CA TYR A 1129 -55.65 51.65 5.62
C TYR A 1129 -55.84 52.92 6.46
N ASP A 1130 -56.19 52.74 7.73
CA ASP A 1130 -56.34 53.83 8.70
C ASP A 1130 -54.96 54.33 9.12
N THR A 1131 -54.57 55.53 8.69
CA THR A 1131 -53.27 56.12 9.02
C THR A 1131 -53.22 56.68 10.45
N THR A 1132 -54.36 56.90 11.10
CA THR A 1132 -54.44 57.35 12.48
C THR A 1132 -54.22 56.19 13.43
N ASN A 1133 -54.90 55.06 13.21
CA ASN A 1133 -54.80 53.87 14.06
C ASN A 1133 -53.83 52.80 13.53
N LYS A 1134 -53.15 53.08 12.41
CA LYS A 1134 -52.12 52.22 11.76
C LYS A 1134 -52.60 50.78 11.49
N CYS A 1135 -53.84 50.61 11.05
CA CYS A 1135 -54.43 49.29 10.82
C CYS A 1135 -55.21 49.26 9.49
N LEU A 1136 -55.35 48.09 8.89
CA LEU A 1136 -56.30 47.89 7.80
C LEU A 1136 -57.72 47.85 8.38
N LYS A 1137 -58.61 48.74 7.96
CA LYS A 1137 -60.02 48.77 8.38
C LYS A 1137 -60.95 48.30 7.29
N VAL A 1138 -61.96 47.51 7.68
CA VAL A 1138 -63.08 47.14 6.82
C VAL A 1138 -64.38 47.67 7.42
N TYR A 1139 -65.24 48.23 6.58
CA TYR A 1139 -66.59 48.58 6.93
C TYR A 1139 -67.49 47.34 6.88
N THR A 1140 -67.87 46.80 8.04
CA THR A 1140 -68.62 45.54 8.13
C THR A 1140 -69.50 45.50 9.38
N ILE A 1141 -70.17 44.39 9.65
CA ILE A 1141 -70.93 44.10 10.87
C ILE A 1141 -70.12 43.08 11.69
N LYS A 1142 -69.86 43.35 12.98
CA LYS A 1142 -69.16 42.41 13.86
C LYS A 1142 -70.11 41.44 14.59
N ASP A 1143 -71.27 41.91 15.06
CA ASP A 1143 -72.19 41.15 15.93
C ASP A 1143 -73.68 41.30 15.54
N GLY A 1144 -73.97 41.25 14.24
CA GLY A 1144 -75.30 40.96 13.72
C GLY A 1144 -76.33 42.10 13.63
N SER A 1145 -75.99 43.39 13.80
CA SER A 1145 -76.97 44.48 13.51
C SER A 1145 -76.45 45.87 13.12
N ASN A 1146 -75.22 46.28 13.48
CA ASN A 1146 -74.73 47.65 13.20
C ASN A 1146 -73.44 47.64 12.39
N PHE A 1147 -73.39 48.45 11.32
CA PHE A 1147 -72.20 48.64 10.51
C PHE A 1147 -71.23 49.63 11.15
N GLY A 1148 -69.94 49.29 11.12
CA GLY A 1148 -68.86 50.13 11.61
C GLY A 1148 -67.56 49.85 10.89
N TRP A 1149 -66.59 50.76 11.03
CA TRP A 1149 -65.22 50.56 10.55
C TRP A 1149 -64.40 49.86 11.62
N TYR A 1150 -64.00 48.63 11.34
CA TYR A 1150 -63.26 47.81 12.29
C TYR A 1150 -61.86 47.54 11.77
N CYS A 1151 -60.85 47.73 12.62
CA CYS A 1151 -59.51 47.23 12.31
C CYS A 1151 -59.58 45.71 12.19
N ILE A 1152 -58.95 45.18 11.15
CA ILE A 1152 -58.59 43.77 11.08
C ILE A 1152 -57.36 43.62 11.98
N THR A 1153 -57.59 43.32 13.25
CA THR A 1153 -56.54 43.16 14.28
C THR A 1153 -56.28 41.71 14.63
N THR A 1154 -57.12 40.80 14.16
CA THR A 1154 -57.07 39.38 14.51
C THR A 1154 -57.23 38.61 13.23
N GLN A 1155 -56.19 37.88 12.84
CA GLN A 1155 -56.24 36.91 11.76
C GLN A 1155 -57.02 35.71 12.29
N THR A 1156 -58.35 35.74 12.20
CA THR A 1156 -59.17 34.60 12.59
C THR A 1156 -59.15 33.60 11.44
N CYS A 1157 -58.75 32.36 11.72
CA CYS A 1157 -59.19 31.20 10.97
C CYS A 1157 -60.43 30.62 11.63
N PRO A 1158 -61.65 31.06 11.26
CA PRO A 1158 -62.82 30.28 11.57
C PRO A 1158 -62.80 29.02 10.70
N ASP A 1159 -63.01 27.87 11.32
CA ASP A 1159 -63.34 26.61 10.64
C ASP A 1159 -64.50 26.78 9.66
#